data_AF-A0A4V1XBM4-F1
#
_entry.id   AF-A0A4V1XBM4-F1
#
_cell.length_a   1.000
_cell.length_b   1.000
_cell.length_c   1.000
_cell.angle_alpha   90.00
_cell.angle_beta   90.00
_cell.angle_gamma   90.00
#
_symmetry.space_group_name_H-M   'P 1'
#
loop_
_entity.id
_entity.type
_entity.pdbx_description
1 polymer ?
#
loop_
_entity_poly.entity_id
_entity_poly.type
_entity_poly.pdbx_seq_one_letter_code
_entity_poly.pdbx_strand_id
1 'polypeptide(L)'
;MATLHVQQSGWHEGELAIHSLLKVSPRYQNPTSAGLPPQLGYRVAISSLVAFGALDEHGRPWTALWGGERGFARPVAQGILGIQSIVNTRHDPIVRALIGNIASDGELVRPEDAENGVKLMSALSIDLESRDRVKLAGRMVVGTVAARPDGKGKDGEDSGVGEAQLAMLVEESLGNCPKYLNKKDIRPHVPSPELVSDALPLSAEVTTLLEKADMFFLSSTNGQTMDTNHRGGPPGFMRVMANSVGADVVLVYPEYSGNRLYQTLGNLHVNPKVGIVVPDYETSNVLYLTGETQLLVGQAAAKLMPHTKLAVKIVVQEARLVKDGLSFRGEVGKRSPYNPPVRRLAAEGARGLAGASSEATATATLVGRENLSPTVSRYTFRLSPALIGDGKPLKMWKPGQHVTLDFSEELDAGYSHMNDEDPQCLNDDFVRTFTVSNAPSCGEEHVKEGSELQITARKHGPATALLQRQDLRVPLEVSVLGFGGEESFRISASGGQDQKVPVFIAGGVGITPLLAQAPGILGDGGLKGASGLALLWSVRAEDIPFAARVLEQIQGLANRTCLFVTGAETMLSRTQQEMVKNMEKKGAKIEVRRMGELDVLGSGTTAEGREFFVCAGPEMQKVVLRWLEHEEAVTESFNY
;
A
#
# COMPACT_ATOMS: atom_id res chain seq x y z
N MET A 1 -43.52 32.07 -12.87
CA MET A 1 -43.35 30.69 -12.38
C MET A 1 -42.23 30.05 -13.19
N ALA A 2 -40.98 30.17 -12.73
CA ALA A 2 -39.85 29.48 -13.33
C ALA A 2 -39.79 28.08 -12.72
N THR A 3 -39.87 27.06 -13.56
CA THR A 3 -39.80 25.66 -13.21
C THR A 3 -38.47 25.38 -12.49
N LEU A 4 -38.56 25.09 -11.20
CA LEU A 4 -37.51 24.40 -10.45
C LEU A 4 -37.27 23.05 -11.13
N HIS A 5 -36.29 22.97 -12.03
CA HIS A 5 -35.66 21.70 -12.35
C HIS A 5 -34.88 21.27 -11.11
N VAL A 6 -35.59 20.65 -10.16
CA VAL A 6 -34.95 19.77 -9.18
C VAL A 6 -34.40 18.61 -10.01
N GLN A 7 -33.14 18.72 -10.40
CA GLN A 7 -32.40 17.63 -11.02
C GLN A 7 -32.46 16.48 -10.00
N GLN A 8 -33.18 15.42 -10.34
CA GLN A 8 -33.30 14.26 -9.46
C GLN A 8 -31.88 13.77 -9.15
N SER A 9 -31.55 13.64 -7.85
CA SER A 9 -30.31 13.11 -7.31
C SER A 9 -30.20 11.60 -7.62
N GLY A 10 -30.04 11.29 -8.91
CA GLY A 10 -29.86 9.96 -9.44
C GLY A 10 -28.38 9.59 -9.48
N TRP A 11 -28.13 8.33 -9.80
CA TRP A 11 -26.80 7.89 -10.20
C TRP A 11 -26.51 8.41 -11.61
N HIS A 12 -25.34 9.01 -11.83
CA HIS A 12 -24.96 9.41 -13.19
C HIS A 12 -24.48 8.19 -14.00
N GLU A 13 -24.51 8.27 -15.33
CA GLU A 13 -24.24 7.12 -16.21
C GLU A 13 -22.88 6.45 -15.95
N GLY A 14 -21.86 7.24 -15.62
CA GLY A 14 -20.52 6.75 -15.28
C GLY A 14 -20.51 5.94 -13.99
N GLU A 15 -21.23 6.38 -12.94
CA GLU A 15 -21.35 5.60 -11.70
C GLU A 15 -22.00 4.23 -11.96
N LEU A 16 -23.09 4.23 -12.73
CA LEU A 16 -23.80 3.00 -13.11
C LEU A 16 -22.93 2.07 -13.95
N ALA A 17 -22.10 2.63 -14.84
CA ALA A 17 -21.14 1.86 -15.61
C ALA A 17 -20.10 1.19 -14.70
N ILE A 18 -19.59 1.89 -13.69
CA ILE A 18 -18.66 1.32 -12.71
C ILE A 18 -19.34 0.26 -11.82
N HIS A 19 -20.58 0.49 -11.39
CA HIS A 19 -21.39 -0.52 -10.69
C HIS A 19 -21.50 -1.80 -11.50
N SER A 20 -21.82 -1.69 -12.79
CA SER A 20 -21.91 -2.83 -13.71
C SER A 20 -20.57 -3.53 -13.90
N LEU A 21 -19.51 -2.76 -14.16
CA LEU A 21 -18.15 -3.26 -14.37
C LEU A 21 -17.62 -4.04 -13.17
N LEU A 22 -17.93 -3.58 -11.95
CA LEU A 22 -17.53 -4.23 -10.70
C LEU A 22 -18.54 -5.26 -10.20
N LYS A 23 -19.63 -5.50 -10.94
CA LYS A 23 -20.73 -6.41 -10.54
C LYS A 23 -21.29 -6.08 -9.15
N VAL A 24 -21.40 -4.79 -8.85
CA VAL A 24 -21.93 -4.26 -7.60
C VAL A 24 -23.24 -3.54 -7.90
N SER A 25 -24.36 -4.08 -7.42
CA SER A 25 -25.64 -3.36 -7.55
C SER A 25 -25.64 -2.09 -6.69
N PRO A 26 -26.12 -0.94 -7.21
CA PRO A 26 -26.35 0.24 -6.41
C PRO A 26 -27.41 -0.08 -5.36
N ARG A 27 -26.99 -0.26 -4.10
CA ARG A 27 -27.87 -0.77 -3.03
C ARG A 27 -28.92 0.24 -2.56
N TYR A 28 -28.73 1.54 -2.82
CA TYR A 28 -29.57 2.63 -2.33
C TYR A 28 -29.67 3.78 -3.35
N GLN A 29 -30.55 4.74 -3.09
CA GLN A 29 -30.53 6.04 -3.78
C GLN A 29 -29.20 6.74 -3.53
N ASN A 30 -28.77 7.57 -4.49
CA ASN A 30 -27.56 8.37 -4.35
C ASN A 30 -27.72 9.32 -3.13
N PRO A 31 -26.87 9.22 -2.10
CA PRO A 31 -27.01 10.02 -0.87
C PRO A 31 -26.54 11.47 -1.04
N THR A 32 -26.12 11.87 -2.24
CA THR A 32 -25.75 13.24 -2.57
C THR A 32 -26.95 14.16 -2.38
N SER A 33 -26.78 15.18 -1.55
CA SER A 33 -27.79 16.19 -1.28
C SER A 33 -27.73 17.30 -2.31
N ALA A 34 -28.88 17.79 -2.76
CA ALA A 34 -28.94 19.03 -3.53
C ALA A 34 -28.64 20.22 -2.62
N GLY A 35 -27.78 21.13 -3.09
CA GLY A 35 -27.32 22.30 -2.36
C GLY A 35 -26.39 21.99 -1.19
N LEU A 36 -26.31 22.92 -0.24
CA LEU A 36 -25.52 22.80 1.00
C LEU A 36 -26.43 22.75 2.24
N PRO A 37 -26.76 21.56 2.77
CA PRO A 37 -27.45 21.43 4.04
C PRO A 37 -26.67 22.11 5.18
N PRO A 38 -27.34 22.78 6.13
CA PRO A 38 -26.67 23.50 7.23
C PRO A 38 -25.67 22.64 8.01
N GLN A 39 -26.00 21.37 8.25
CA GLN A 39 -25.12 20.43 8.97
C GLN A 39 -23.78 20.22 8.25
N LEU A 40 -23.81 20.16 6.92
CA LEU A 40 -22.59 20.06 6.11
C LEU A 40 -21.86 21.41 6.06
N GLY A 41 -22.59 22.52 5.99
CA GLY A 41 -22.02 23.87 6.06
C GLY A 41 -21.21 24.12 7.33
N TYR A 42 -21.70 23.69 8.51
CA TYR A 42 -20.95 23.79 9.76
C TYR A 42 -19.66 22.95 9.75
N ARG A 43 -19.68 21.78 9.12
CA ARG A 43 -18.51 20.90 9.00
C ARG A 43 -17.45 21.49 8.07
N VAL A 44 -17.87 22.13 6.98
CA VAL A 44 -16.97 22.90 6.11
C VAL A 44 -16.31 24.03 6.92
N ALA A 45 -17.08 24.77 7.73
CA ALA A 45 -16.57 25.89 8.52
C ALA A 45 -15.54 25.51 9.60
N ILE A 46 -15.48 24.25 10.04
CA ILE A 46 -14.46 23.80 11.01
C ILE A 46 -13.25 23.14 10.34
N SER A 47 -13.28 22.95 9.02
CA SER A 47 -12.16 22.36 8.28
C SER A 47 -11.01 23.37 8.15
N SER A 48 -9.77 22.91 8.34
CA SER A 48 -8.56 23.73 8.16
C SER A 48 -8.03 23.72 6.73
N LEU A 49 -8.53 22.80 5.90
CA LEU A 49 -8.11 22.60 4.52
C LEU A 49 -9.33 22.45 3.60
N VAL A 50 -9.20 22.95 2.38
CA VAL A 50 -10.14 22.67 1.29
C VAL A 50 -9.35 22.38 0.02
N ALA A 51 -9.56 21.19 -0.55
CA ALA A 51 -9.07 20.88 -1.88
C ALA A 51 -10.09 21.39 -2.91
N PHE A 52 -9.63 22.07 -3.94
CA PHE A 52 -10.47 22.63 -5.00
C PHE A 52 -10.15 22.00 -6.34
N GLY A 53 -11.18 21.81 -7.16
CA GLY A 53 -11.08 21.35 -8.53
C GLY A 53 -11.73 22.33 -9.49
N ALA A 54 -11.05 22.64 -10.59
CA ALA A 54 -11.53 23.49 -11.68
C ALA A 54 -10.98 23.00 -13.02
N LEU A 55 -11.54 23.49 -14.11
CA LEU A 55 -11.10 23.17 -15.47
C LEU A 55 -10.25 24.32 -16.03
N ASP A 56 -9.15 23.99 -16.70
CA ASP A 56 -8.42 24.97 -17.50
C ASP A 56 -9.13 25.32 -18.82
N GLU A 57 -8.54 26.22 -19.59
CA GLU A 57 -9.05 26.66 -20.91
C GLU A 57 -9.17 25.52 -21.94
N HIS A 58 -8.48 24.39 -21.73
CA HIS A 58 -8.56 23.19 -22.56
C HIS A 58 -9.51 22.13 -21.99
N GLY A 59 -10.27 22.47 -20.94
CA GLY A 59 -11.19 21.57 -20.25
C GLY A 59 -10.49 20.46 -19.48
N ARG A 60 -9.19 20.60 -19.16
CA ARG A 60 -8.46 19.64 -18.33
C ARG A 60 -8.69 19.97 -16.85
N PRO A 61 -9.04 18.98 -16.02
CA PRO A 61 -9.17 19.19 -14.60
C PRO A 61 -7.80 19.42 -13.96
N TRP A 62 -7.78 20.38 -13.04
CA TRP A 62 -6.69 20.63 -12.10
C TRP A 62 -7.23 20.54 -10.68
N THR A 63 -6.34 20.29 -9.72
CA THR A 63 -6.65 20.29 -8.30
C THR A 63 -5.64 21.14 -7.55
N ALA A 64 -6.07 21.91 -6.56
CA ALA A 64 -5.18 22.57 -5.60
C ALA A 64 -5.68 22.36 -4.17
N LEU A 65 -4.81 22.56 -3.18
CA LEU A 65 -5.13 22.40 -1.77
C LEU A 65 -4.83 23.70 -1.05
N TRP A 66 -5.87 24.34 -0.52
CA TRP A 66 -5.75 25.61 0.20
C TRP A 66 -5.90 25.38 1.70
N GLY A 67 -5.08 26.08 2.48
CA GLY A 67 -5.18 26.11 3.93
C GLY A 67 -5.63 27.46 4.45
N GLY A 68 -6.16 27.47 5.66
CA GLY A 68 -6.54 28.70 6.35
C GLY A 68 -6.88 28.43 7.80
N GLU A 69 -7.16 29.50 8.54
CA GLU A 69 -7.76 29.37 9.86
C GLU A 69 -9.15 28.71 9.75
N ARG A 70 -9.57 27.98 10.78
CA ARG A 70 -10.91 27.35 10.77
C ARG A 70 -11.96 28.43 10.58
N GLY A 71 -12.80 28.28 9.55
CA GLY A 71 -13.80 29.26 9.14
C GLY A 71 -13.43 30.02 7.86
N PHE A 72 -12.25 29.79 7.30
CA PHE A 72 -11.82 30.40 6.05
C PHE A 72 -12.74 30.04 4.87
N ALA A 73 -13.36 28.87 4.91
CA ALA A 73 -14.44 28.46 4.03
C ALA A 73 -15.73 28.29 4.85
N ARG A 74 -16.77 29.07 4.57
CA ARG A 74 -18.02 29.05 5.36
C ARG A 74 -19.25 29.46 4.53
N PRO A 75 -20.45 28.99 4.89
CA PRO A 75 -21.67 29.48 4.27
C PRO A 75 -21.85 30.98 4.53
N VAL A 76 -22.08 31.77 3.48
CA VAL A 76 -22.33 33.23 3.57
C VAL A 76 -23.76 33.60 3.16
N ALA A 77 -24.41 32.73 2.38
CA ALA A 77 -25.83 32.80 2.06
C ALA A 77 -26.36 31.38 1.79
N GLN A 78 -27.66 31.24 1.54
CA GLN A 78 -28.25 29.94 1.22
C GLN A 78 -27.61 29.35 -0.05
N GLY A 79 -26.94 28.21 0.10
CA GLY A 79 -26.22 27.55 -1.00
C GLY A 79 -24.91 28.22 -1.44
N ILE A 80 -24.53 29.37 -0.85
CA ILE A 80 -23.29 30.07 -1.20
C ILE A 80 -22.23 29.84 -0.15
N LEU A 81 -21.10 29.27 -0.57
CA LEU A 81 -19.90 29.12 0.23
C LEU A 81 -18.93 30.26 -0.09
N GLY A 82 -18.58 31.07 0.90
CA GLY A 82 -17.53 32.06 0.81
C GLY A 82 -16.20 31.47 1.29
N ILE A 83 -15.12 31.75 0.57
CA ILE A 83 -13.77 31.23 0.81
C ILE A 83 -12.80 32.41 0.80
N GLN A 84 -11.92 32.47 1.80
CA GLN A 84 -10.87 33.47 1.91
C GLN A 84 -9.58 32.78 2.34
N SER A 85 -8.53 32.78 1.53
CA SER A 85 -7.29 32.04 1.84
C SER A 85 -6.06 32.71 1.23
N ILE A 86 -4.90 32.47 1.87
CA ILE A 86 -3.60 32.80 1.30
C ILE A 86 -3.28 31.76 0.23
N VAL A 87 -3.00 32.23 -0.98
CA VAL A 87 -2.73 31.37 -2.14
C VAL A 87 -1.43 31.78 -2.83
N ASN A 88 -0.82 30.82 -3.50
CA ASN A 88 0.21 31.06 -4.49
C ASN A 88 -0.45 31.58 -5.76
N THR A 89 -0.16 32.81 -6.15
CA THR A 89 -0.84 33.45 -7.28
C THR A 89 -0.24 33.03 -8.63
N ARG A 90 1.04 32.64 -8.65
CA ARG A 90 1.80 32.38 -9.88
C ARG A 90 1.67 30.95 -10.40
N HIS A 91 1.72 29.98 -9.49
CA HIS A 91 1.88 28.57 -9.86
C HIS A 91 0.70 27.69 -9.45
N ASP A 92 -0.29 28.22 -8.71
CA ASP A 92 -1.52 27.49 -8.40
C ASP A 92 -2.43 27.40 -9.64
N PRO A 93 -2.72 26.19 -10.14
CA PRO A 93 -3.52 26.01 -11.34
C PRO A 93 -4.99 26.38 -11.13
N ILE A 94 -5.53 26.30 -9.90
CA ILE A 94 -6.92 26.68 -9.61
C ILE A 94 -7.08 28.20 -9.62
N VAL A 95 -6.11 28.94 -9.09
CA VAL A 95 -6.10 30.42 -9.19
C VAL A 95 -6.11 30.81 -10.66
N ARG A 96 -5.23 30.22 -11.48
CA ARG A 96 -5.19 30.48 -12.93
C ARG A 96 -6.49 30.10 -13.65
N ALA A 97 -7.08 28.94 -13.34
CA ALA A 97 -8.31 28.48 -13.98
C ALA A 97 -9.54 29.36 -13.64
N LEU A 98 -9.69 29.71 -12.36
CA LEU A 98 -10.87 30.43 -11.87
C LEU A 98 -10.76 31.95 -12.00
N ILE A 99 -9.58 32.52 -11.75
CA ILE A 99 -9.38 33.96 -11.64
C ILE A 99 -8.55 34.50 -12.82
N GLY A 100 -7.72 33.67 -13.46
CA GLY A 100 -6.92 34.08 -14.64
C GLY A 100 -5.56 34.64 -14.26
N ASN A 101 -4.92 35.39 -15.18
CA ASN A 101 -3.63 36.02 -14.94
C ASN A 101 -3.80 37.30 -14.09
N ILE A 102 -2.93 37.47 -13.09
CA ILE A 102 -2.93 38.52 -12.05
C ILE A 102 -2.62 39.93 -12.61
N ALA A 103 -2.84 40.21 -13.90
CA ALA A 103 -2.58 41.53 -14.48
C ALA A 103 -3.47 42.63 -13.86
N SER A 104 -4.44 42.27 -13.02
CA SER A 104 -5.40 43.16 -12.36
C SER A 104 -5.61 42.81 -10.88
N ASP A 105 -4.66 43.26 -10.04
CA ASP A 105 -4.73 43.18 -8.58
C ASP A 105 -6.08 43.71 -8.05
N GLY A 106 -6.84 42.85 -7.35
CA GLY A 106 -8.14 43.19 -6.78
C GLY A 106 -9.30 43.34 -7.76
N GLU A 107 -9.16 42.97 -9.05
CA GLU A 107 -10.28 42.95 -9.98
C GLU A 107 -11.24 41.79 -9.69
N LEU A 108 -12.53 42.06 -9.82
CA LEU A 108 -13.60 41.08 -9.62
C LEU A 108 -13.81 40.29 -10.91
N VAL A 109 -13.54 38.99 -10.87
CA VAL A 109 -13.77 38.08 -11.99
C VAL A 109 -15.13 37.41 -11.83
N ARG A 110 -15.98 37.53 -12.85
CA ARG A 110 -17.29 36.86 -12.89
C ARG A 110 -17.30 35.79 -13.98
N PRO A 111 -18.05 34.68 -13.77
CA PRO A 111 -18.17 33.63 -14.79
C PRO A 111 -18.75 34.12 -16.13
N GLU A 112 -19.57 35.18 -16.09
CA GLU A 112 -20.14 35.84 -17.28
C GLU A 112 -19.07 36.38 -18.23
N ASP A 113 -17.85 36.63 -17.73
CA ASP A 113 -16.72 37.11 -18.52
C ASP A 113 -16.01 35.97 -19.29
N ALA A 114 -16.34 34.71 -19.00
CA ALA A 114 -15.77 33.55 -19.69
C ALA A 114 -16.60 33.14 -20.93
N GLU A 115 -15.96 32.54 -21.94
CA GLU A 115 -16.60 32.15 -23.22
C GLU A 115 -17.89 31.32 -23.06
N ASN A 116 -17.97 30.48 -22.02
CA ASN A 116 -19.13 29.62 -21.75
C ASN A 116 -20.10 30.19 -20.69
N GLY A 117 -19.83 31.36 -20.13
CA GLY A 117 -20.63 32.01 -19.08
C GLY A 117 -20.71 31.26 -17.74
N VAL A 118 -19.99 30.15 -17.59
CA VAL A 118 -20.01 29.28 -16.40
C VAL A 118 -18.61 28.74 -16.13
N LYS A 119 -18.16 28.84 -14.87
CA LYS A 119 -16.95 28.18 -14.37
C LYS A 119 -17.33 27.08 -13.37
N LEU A 120 -17.27 25.83 -13.83
CA LEU A 120 -17.49 24.66 -12.98
C LEU A 120 -16.41 24.56 -11.92
N MET A 121 -16.82 24.15 -10.72
CA MET A 121 -15.92 23.99 -9.59
C MET A 121 -16.38 22.85 -8.67
N SER A 122 -15.43 22.17 -8.04
CA SER A 122 -15.70 21.26 -6.93
C SER A 122 -14.78 21.57 -5.76
N ALA A 123 -15.19 21.15 -4.57
CA ALA A 123 -14.41 21.32 -3.36
C ALA A 123 -14.52 20.09 -2.45
N LEU A 124 -13.46 19.80 -1.71
CA LEU A 124 -13.45 18.84 -0.62
C LEU A 124 -12.93 19.56 0.62
N SER A 125 -13.83 19.95 1.53
CA SER A 125 -13.39 20.38 2.85
C SER A 125 -12.88 19.16 3.61
N ILE A 126 -11.75 19.30 4.30
CA ILE A 126 -11.11 18.20 5.00
C ILE A 126 -10.48 18.68 6.31
N ASP A 127 -10.78 17.95 7.38
CA ASP A 127 -10.12 18.08 8.67
C ASP A 127 -9.35 16.79 8.97
N LEU A 128 -8.03 16.84 8.79
CA LEU A 128 -7.14 15.70 8.99
C LEU A 128 -6.97 15.34 10.47
N GLU A 129 -7.25 16.24 11.40
CA GLU A 129 -7.15 15.95 12.84
C GLU A 129 -8.31 15.06 13.29
N SER A 130 -9.53 15.37 12.87
CA SER A 130 -10.74 14.61 13.22
C SER A 130 -11.12 13.53 12.20
N ARG A 131 -10.49 13.49 11.02
CA ARG A 131 -10.84 12.65 9.86
C ARG A 131 -12.24 12.97 9.30
N ASP A 132 -12.59 14.25 9.32
CA ASP A 132 -13.85 14.72 8.75
C ASP A 132 -13.65 15.22 7.30
N ARG A 133 -14.67 15.01 6.46
CA ARG A 133 -14.69 15.56 5.10
C ARG A 133 -16.08 15.84 4.58
N VAL A 134 -16.20 16.86 3.73
CA VAL A 134 -17.42 17.19 2.98
C VAL A 134 -17.05 17.45 1.53
N LYS A 135 -17.68 16.70 0.63
CA LYS A 135 -17.59 16.91 -0.81
C LYS A 135 -18.64 17.91 -1.25
N LEU A 136 -18.26 18.81 -2.15
CA LEU A 136 -19.08 19.88 -2.69
C LEU A 136 -18.85 19.94 -4.21
N ALA A 137 -19.91 20.14 -4.97
CA ALA A 137 -19.84 20.44 -6.40
C ALA A 137 -20.77 21.60 -6.73
N GLY A 138 -20.41 22.38 -7.74
CA GLY A 138 -21.19 23.52 -8.18
C GLY A 138 -20.40 24.45 -9.07
N ARG A 139 -20.59 25.76 -8.87
CA ARG A 139 -20.09 26.79 -9.79
C ARG A 139 -19.51 27.96 -9.02
N MET A 140 -18.45 28.54 -9.56
CA MET A 140 -17.96 29.83 -9.11
C MET A 140 -19.03 30.90 -9.40
N VAL A 141 -19.23 31.82 -8.45
CA VAL A 141 -20.11 33.00 -8.60
C VAL A 141 -19.27 34.24 -8.84
N VAL A 142 -18.20 34.42 -8.07
CA VAL A 142 -17.27 35.53 -8.18
C VAL A 142 -15.96 35.16 -7.50
N GLY A 143 -14.85 35.73 -7.96
CA GLY A 143 -13.57 35.60 -7.28
C GLY A 143 -12.65 36.77 -7.58
N THR A 144 -11.69 36.97 -6.69
CA THR A 144 -10.65 37.98 -6.82
C THR A 144 -9.41 37.53 -6.05
N VAL A 145 -8.25 38.05 -6.44
CA VAL A 145 -7.01 37.91 -5.68
C VAL A 145 -6.42 39.29 -5.50
N ALA A 146 -6.08 39.62 -4.25
CA ALA A 146 -5.34 40.82 -3.91
C ALA A 146 -3.92 40.48 -3.45
N ALA A 147 -2.94 41.28 -3.83
CA ALA A 147 -1.57 41.16 -3.33
C ALA A 147 -1.53 41.43 -1.81
N ARG A 148 -0.72 40.67 -1.06
CA ARG A 148 -0.53 40.91 0.38
C ARG A 148 0.53 42.00 0.63
N PRO A 149 0.25 43.01 1.47
CA PRO A 149 1.22 44.06 1.83
C PRO A 149 2.49 43.53 2.53
N ASP A 150 2.35 42.40 3.21
CA ASP A 150 3.34 41.77 4.09
C ASP A 150 4.07 40.58 3.44
N GLY A 151 3.79 40.31 2.15
CA GLY A 151 4.58 39.40 1.33
C GLY A 151 5.94 40.01 1.00
N LYS A 152 6.96 39.74 1.83
CA LYS A 152 8.34 40.15 1.51
C LYS A 152 8.89 39.28 0.40
N GLY A 153 8.74 39.70 -0.86
CA GLY A 153 9.60 39.20 -1.92
C GLY A 153 11.07 39.50 -1.60
N LYS A 154 11.99 38.61 -1.99
CA LYS A 154 13.42 38.94 -1.98
C LYS A 154 13.63 40.09 -2.97
N ASP A 155 14.37 41.12 -2.55
CA ASP A 155 14.87 42.18 -3.44
C ASP A 155 13.83 43.03 -4.19
N GLY A 156 12.61 43.18 -3.66
CA GLY A 156 11.60 44.09 -4.21
C GLY A 156 10.77 43.53 -5.38
N GLU A 157 10.90 42.24 -5.68
CA GLU A 157 9.97 41.53 -6.58
C GLU A 157 8.65 41.19 -5.88
N ASP A 158 7.57 41.05 -6.66
CA ASP A 158 6.30 40.52 -6.17
C ASP A 158 6.53 39.15 -5.50
N SER A 159 5.95 38.95 -4.32
CA SER A 159 6.13 37.73 -3.53
C SER A 159 5.48 36.48 -4.15
N GLY A 160 4.61 36.65 -5.16
CA GLY A 160 3.84 35.55 -5.74
C GLY A 160 2.80 34.97 -4.77
N VAL A 161 2.49 35.71 -3.70
CA VAL A 161 1.53 35.36 -2.66
C VAL A 161 0.46 36.42 -2.57
N GLY A 162 -0.79 35.99 -2.54
CA GLY A 162 -1.95 36.85 -2.48
C GLY A 162 -3.03 36.28 -1.59
N GLU A 163 -4.04 37.08 -1.34
CA GLU A 163 -5.25 36.68 -0.64
C GLU A 163 -6.36 36.49 -1.67
N ALA A 164 -6.79 35.25 -1.85
CA ALA A 164 -7.91 34.91 -2.70
C ALA A 164 -9.22 35.01 -1.92
N GLN A 165 -10.21 35.65 -2.52
CA GLN A 165 -11.60 35.65 -2.07
C GLN A 165 -12.47 35.04 -3.17
N LEU A 166 -13.25 34.02 -2.82
CA LEU A 166 -14.06 33.26 -3.77
C LEU A 166 -15.46 33.01 -3.19
N ALA A 167 -16.49 33.10 -4.03
CA ALA A 167 -17.82 32.62 -3.71
C ALA A 167 -18.21 31.49 -4.66
N MET A 168 -18.67 30.38 -4.10
CA MET A 168 -19.15 29.20 -4.83
C MET A 168 -20.63 28.98 -4.54
N LEU A 169 -21.44 28.82 -5.58
CA LEU A 169 -22.78 28.24 -5.48
C LEU A 169 -22.62 26.72 -5.42
N VAL A 170 -22.99 26.14 -4.28
CA VAL A 170 -22.99 24.69 -4.07
C VAL A 170 -24.30 24.13 -4.61
N GLU A 171 -24.19 23.27 -5.61
CA GLU A 171 -25.32 22.58 -6.25
C GLU A 171 -25.49 21.16 -5.69
N GLU A 172 -24.39 20.53 -5.28
CA GLU A 172 -24.38 19.17 -4.72
C GLU A 172 -23.44 19.10 -3.53
N SER A 173 -23.82 18.33 -2.51
CA SER A 173 -22.94 18.05 -1.37
C SER A 173 -23.10 16.64 -0.83
N LEU A 174 -22.01 16.10 -0.28
CA LEU A 174 -21.98 14.76 0.29
C LEU A 174 -21.06 14.69 1.50
N GLY A 175 -21.60 14.18 2.60
CA GLY A 175 -20.88 14.01 3.86
C GLY A 175 -20.16 12.67 4.00
N ASN A 176 -19.01 12.73 4.68
CA ASN A 176 -18.18 11.69 5.32
C ASN A 176 -18.09 10.26 4.76
N CYS A 177 -16.84 9.83 4.62
CA CYS A 177 -16.38 8.44 4.75
C CYS A 177 -14.92 8.52 5.24
N PRO A 178 -14.58 8.17 6.49
CA PRO A 178 -13.28 8.51 7.08
C PRO A 178 -12.14 7.53 6.72
N LYS A 179 -12.41 6.58 5.82
CA LYS A 179 -11.43 5.56 5.41
C LYS A 179 -10.20 6.21 4.79
N TYR A 180 -9.04 5.62 5.10
CA TYR A 180 -7.73 5.99 4.54
C TYR A 180 -7.22 7.41 4.85
N LEU A 181 -7.88 8.13 5.77
CA LEU A 181 -7.40 9.42 6.27
C LEU A 181 -6.32 9.23 7.35
N ASN A 182 -5.06 9.39 6.98
CA ASN A 182 -3.97 9.49 7.96
C ASN A 182 -4.02 10.86 8.63
N LYS A 183 -4.02 10.87 9.98
CA LYS A 183 -4.14 12.13 10.73
C LYS A 183 -2.90 12.99 10.53
N LYS A 184 -3.10 14.30 10.48
CA LYS A 184 -2.04 15.31 10.48
C LYS A 184 -2.47 16.49 11.34
N ASP A 185 -1.55 17.05 12.11
CA ASP A 185 -1.74 18.31 12.84
C ASP A 185 -1.38 19.46 11.91
N ILE A 186 -2.36 20.26 11.47
CA ILE A 186 -2.20 21.28 10.43
C ILE A 186 -1.98 22.65 11.06
N ARG A 187 -0.92 23.33 10.65
CA ARG A 187 -0.55 24.67 11.13
C ARG A 187 -0.47 25.66 9.97
N PRO A 188 -1.03 26.87 10.09
CA PRO A 188 -0.90 27.90 9.08
C PRO A 188 0.56 28.23 8.78
N HIS A 189 0.85 28.55 7.52
CA HIS A 189 2.18 28.94 7.04
C HIS A 189 2.02 30.02 5.96
N VAL A 190 2.91 31.01 5.93
CA VAL A 190 2.94 31.99 4.84
C VAL A 190 3.94 31.48 3.79
N PRO A 191 3.50 31.10 2.58
CA PRO A 191 4.37 30.49 1.59
C PRO A 191 5.38 31.49 1.01
N SER A 192 6.47 30.98 0.46
CA SER A 192 7.44 31.69 -0.39
C SER A 192 7.65 30.86 -1.66
N PRO A 193 6.69 30.86 -2.60
CA PRO A 193 6.63 29.86 -3.66
C PRO A 193 7.76 29.98 -4.68
N GLU A 194 8.39 28.86 -5.01
CA GLU A 194 9.43 28.75 -6.04
C GLU A 194 9.11 27.58 -6.97
N LEU A 195 8.98 27.83 -8.28
CA LEU A 195 8.82 26.76 -9.27
C LEU A 195 10.15 26.04 -9.49
N VAL A 196 10.19 24.75 -9.16
CA VAL A 196 11.40 23.92 -9.27
C VAL A 196 11.44 23.17 -10.59
N SER A 197 10.29 22.65 -11.03
CA SER A 197 10.19 21.83 -12.23
C SER A 197 8.77 21.88 -12.78
N ASP A 198 8.64 22.08 -14.08
CA ASP A 198 7.38 22.00 -14.84
C ASP A 198 7.47 21.07 -16.08
N ALA A 199 8.59 20.36 -16.23
CA ALA A 199 8.87 19.48 -17.35
C ALA A 199 8.68 17.99 -17.01
N LEU A 200 8.53 17.19 -18.07
CA LEU A 200 8.60 15.72 -18.03
C LEU A 200 9.90 15.25 -18.70
N PRO A 201 10.55 14.15 -18.25
CA PRO A 201 10.16 13.25 -17.16
C PRO A 201 10.22 13.91 -15.77
N LEU A 202 9.57 13.28 -14.78
CA LEU A 202 9.52 13.76 -13.39
C LEU A 202 10.93 13.77 -12.78
N SER A 203 11.27 14.85 -12.08
CA SER A 203 12.54 14.99 -11.37
C SER A 203 12.66 14.02 -10.19
N ALA A 204 13.89 13.81 -9.70
CA ALA A 204 14.15 12.97 -8.52
C ALA A 204 13.38 13.45 -7.28
N GLU A 205 13.25 14.78 -7.10
CA GLU A 205 12.51 15.38 -5.98
C GLU A 205 11.02 15.04 -6.06
N VAL A 206 10.45 15.01 -7.27
CA VAL A 206 9.06 14.56 -7.49
C VAL A 206 8.93 13.08 -7.14
N THR A 207 9.81 12.22 -7.63
CA THR A 207 9.73 10.78 -7.33
C THR A 207 9.84 10.51 -5.83
N THR A 208 10.75 11.20 -5.12
CA THR A 208 10.87 11.11 -3.65
C THR A 208 9.62 11.61 -2.93
N LEU A 209 8.99 12.68 -3.41
CA LEU A 209 7.71 13.15 -2.87
C LEU A 209 6.62 12.08 -3.01
N LEU A 210 6.51 11.46 -4.20
CA LEU A 210 5.52 10.40 -4.44
C LEU A 210 5.75 9.17 -3.55
N GLU A 211 7.01 8.78 -3.34
CA GLU A 211 7.38 7.64 -2.48
C GLU A 211 7.02 7.85 -1.00
N LYS A 212 7.07 9.10 -0.50
CA LYS A 212 6.69 9.41 0.88
C LYS A 212 5.22 9.80 1.05
N ALA A 213 4.55 10.20 -0.03
CA ALA A 213 3.16 10.65 0.02
C ALA A 213 2.24 9.51 0.47
N ASP A 214 1.45 9.78 1.50
CA ASP A 214 0.44 8.87 2.04
C ASP A 214 -0.99 9.26 1.65
N MET A 215 -1.13 10.40 0.95
CA MET A 215 -2.37 10.97 0.47
C MET A 215 -2.12 11.91 -0.71
N PHE A 216 -3.05 11.93 -1.64
CA PHE A 216 -3.18 12.98 -2.66
C PHE A 216 -4.65 13.34 -2.85
N PHE A 217 -4.90 14.48 -3.49
CA PHE A 217 -6.23 14.93 -3.85
C PHE A 217 -6.37 14.92 -5.36
N LEU A 218 -7.57 14.67 -5.85
CA LEU A 218 -7.85 14.60 -7.26
C LEU A 218 -9.20 15.20 -7.61
N SER A 219 -9.28 15.74 -8.82
CA SER A 219 -10.48 16.30 -9.40
C SER A 219 -10.78 15.66 -10.75
N SER A 220 -12.07 15.43 -11.03
CA SER A 220 -12.57 14.83 -12.26
C SER A 220 -13.91 15.44 -12.63
N THR A 221 -14.36 15.30 -13.87
CA THR A 221 -15.66 15.86 -14.32
C THR A 221 -16.32 14.94 -15.33
N ASN A 222 -17.64 14.87 -15.32
CA ASN A 222 -18.44 14.27 -16.38
C ASN A 222 -18.87 15.29 -17.45
N GLY A 223 -18.35 16.53 -17.40
CA GLY A 223 -18.72 17.64 -18.28
C GLY A 223 -19.92 18.47 -17.80
N GLN A 224 -20.71 17.96 -16.85
CA GLN A 224 -21.86 18.67 -16.27
C GLN A 224 -21.61 19.13 -14.83
N THR A 225 -21.00 18.27 -14.02
CA THR A 225 -20.59 18.51 -12.63
C THR A 225 -19.13 18.09 -12.44
N MET A 226 -18.54 18.46 -11.31
CA MET A 226 -17.17 18.10 -10.94
C MET A 226 -17.14 17.34 -9.63
N ASP A 227 -16.17 16.45 -9.49
CA ASP A 227 -15.86 15.76 -8.25
C ASP A 227 -14.45 16.14 -7.80
N THR A 228 -14.30 16.55 -6.54
CA THR A 228 -12.99 16.61 -5.87
C THR A 228 -12.99 15.67 -4.67
N ASN A 229 -11.94 14.86 -4.58
CA ASN A 229 -11.82 13.82 -3.58
C ASN A 229 -10.36 13.63 -3.16
N HIS A 230 -10.12 12.75 -2.19
CA HIS A 230 -8.78 12.29 -1.85
C HIS A 230 -8.62 10.79 -2.14
N ARG A 231 -7.37 10.36 -2.28
CA ARG A 231 -6.96 8.98 -2.11
C ARG A 231 -5.85 8.94 -1.07
N GLY A 232 -6.03 8.07 -0.08
CA GLY A 232 -5.08 7.88 1.00
C GLY A 232 -4.70 6.41 1.11
N GLY A 233 -3.57 6.13 1.75
CA GLY A 233 -3.05 4.78 1.89
C GLY A 233 -1.75 4.74 2.67
N PRO A 234 -0.99 3.64 2.57
CA PRO A 234 0.38 3.61 3.04
C PRO A 234 1.26 4.56 2.20
N PRO A 235 2.35 5.12 2.77
CA PRO A 235 3.30 5.93 2.02
C PRO A 235 3.77 5.25 0.73
N GLY A 236 3.78 5.98 -0.38
CA GLY A 236 4.22 5.49 -1.68
C GLY A 236 3.22 4.58 -2.37
N PHE A 237 1.93 4.62 -2.01
CA PHE A 237 0.91 3.80 -2.68
C PHE A 237 0.68 4.19 -4.14
N MET A 238 0.97 5.45 -4.52
CA MET A 238 1.04 5.87 -5.92
C MET A 238 2.44 5.53 -6.46
N ARG A 239 2.48 4.67 -7.47
CA ARG A 239 3.69 4.11 -8.06
C ARG A 239 4.04 4.80 -9.36
N VAL A 240 5.33 4.99 -9.59
CA VAL A 240 5.87 5.47 -10.87
C VAL A 240 6.18 4.25 -11.73
N MET A 241 5.35 4.00 -12.74
CA MET A 241 5.47 2.84 -13.63
C MET A 241 6.45 3.09 -14.77
N ALA A 242 6.46 4.32 -15.29
CA ALA A 242 7.39 4.75 -16.33
C ALA A 242 7.76 6.23 -16.10
N ASN A 243 9.05 6.54 -16.19
CA ASN A 243 9.58 7.89 -16.06
C ASN A 243 10.93 7.99 -16.77
N SER A 244 10.90 8.13 -18.10
CA SER A 244 12.12 8.11 -18.92
C SER A 244 12.05 9.13 -20.04
N VAL A 245 13.21 9.67 -20.42
CA VAL A 245 13.31 10.66 -21.50
C VAL A 245 12.80 10.05 -22.82
N GLY A 246 11.90 10.74 -23.50
CA GLY A 246 11.34 10.31 -24.79
C GLY A 246 10.24 9.25 -24.70
N ALA A 247 9.74 8.94 -23.49
CA ALA A 247 8.60 8.06 -23.27
C ALA A 247 7.56 8.75 -22.36
N ASP A 248 6.33 8.24 -22.38
CA ASP A 248 5.28 8.72 -21.50
C ASP A 248 5.64 8.52 -20.02
N VAL A 249 5.34 9.52 -19.20
CA VAL A 249 5.36 9.40 -17.75
C VAL A 249 4.07 8.74 -17.30
N VAL A 250 4.17 7.61 -16.61
CA VAL A 250 3.00 6.85 -16.17
C VAL A 250 3.02 6.62 -14.67
N LEU A 251 1.95 7.06 -14.01
CA LEU A 251 1.67 6.79 -12.61
C LEU A 251 0.56 5.76 -12.48
N VAL A 252 0.57 4.98 -11.40
CA VAL A 252 -0.46 3.98 -11.11
C VAL A 252 -0.76 3.99 -9.63
N TYR A 253 -2.04 3.95 -9.26
CA TYR A 253 -2.43 3.74 -7.87
C TYR A 253 -3.56 2.70 -7.77
N PRO A 254 -3.58 1.89 -6.69
CA PRO A 254 -4.67 0.96 -6.42
C PRO A 254 -5.90 1.69 -5.87
N GLU A 255 -7.09 1.32 -6.33
CA GLU A 255 -8.35 1.80 -5.74
C GLU A 255 -8.81 0.83 -4.65
N TYR A 256 -8.88 1.33 -3.43
CA TYR A 256 -9.27 0.55 -2.25
C TYR A 256 -10.78 0.51 -2.06
N SER A 257 -11.25 -0.41 -1.20
CA SER A 257 -12.68 -0.58 -0.93
C SER A 257 -13.28 0.71 -0.34
N GLY A 258 -14.14 1.37 -1.11
CA GLY A 258 -14.78 2.66 -0.77
C GLY A 258 -16.20 2.50 -0.23
N ASN A 259 -17.02 3.54 -0.41
CA ASN A 259 -18.46 3.55 -0.09
C ASN A 259 -19.35 3.12 -1.28
N ARG A 260 -18.72 2.68 -2.38
CA ARG A 260 -19.38 2.26 -3.64
C ARG A 260 -20.22 3.34 -4.31
N LEU A 261 -19.97 4.62 -4.02
CA LEU A 261 -20.62 5.72 -4.77
C LEU A 261 -19.98 5.93 -6.14
N TYR A 262 -18.68 5.69 -6.25
CA TYR A 262 -17.94 5.73 -7.51
C TYR A 262 -17.95 7.06 -8.29
N GLN A 263 -18.39 8.18 -7.73
CA GLN A 263 -18.35 9.53 -8.35
C GLN A 263 -17.07 9.82 -9.15
N THR A 264 -15.90 9.69 -8.51
CA THR A 264 -14.61 9.94 -9.20
C THR A 264 -14.40 8.96 -10.36
N LEU A 265 -14.61 7.66 -10.14
CA LEU A 265 -14.39 6.64 -11.17
C LEU A 265 -15.40 6.71 -12.31
N GLY A 266 -16.64 7.10 -12.00
CA GLY A 266 -17.69 7.35 -12.97
C GLY A 266 -17.32 8.52 -13.87
N ASN A 267 -16.81 9.62 -13.30
CA ASN A 267 -16.27 10.73 -14.08
C ASN A 267 -15.11 10.27 -14.97
N LEU A 268 -14.13 9.53 -14.42
CA LEU A 268 -12.99 9.02 -15.19
C LEU A 268 -13.38 8.01 -16.27
N HIS A 269 -14.51 7.31 -16.11
CA HIS A 269 -15.03 6.40 -17.13
C HIS A 269 -15.60 7.15 -18.34
N VAL A 270 -16.36 8.22 -18.11
CA VAL A 270 -16.99 9.01 -19.19
C VAL A 270 -16.04 10.06 -19.78
N ASN A 271 -15.12 10.58 -18.97
CA ASN A 271 -14.14 11.59 -19.35
C ASN A 271 -12.80 11.24 -18.68
N PRO A 272 -11.90 10.56 -19.40
CA PRO A 272 -10.68 9.98 -18.84
C PRO A 272 -9.58 11.02 -18.59
N LYS A 273 -9.90 12.10 -17.86
CA LYS A 273 -8.99 13.18 -17.48
C LYS A 273 -9.03 13.41 -15.97
N VAL A 274 -7.88 13.63 -15.36
CA VAL A 274 -7.74 13.84 -13.92
C VAL A 274 -6.79 15.00 -13.60
N GLY A 275 -7.17 15.82 -12.64
CA GLY A 275 -6.29 16.76 -11.96
C GLY A 275 -5.87 16.17 -10.62
N ILE A 276 -4.61 16.32 -10.23
CA ILE A 276 -4.09 15.79 -8.98
C ILE A 276 -3.22 16.83 -8.29
N VAL A 277 -3.28 16.86 -6.96
CA VAL A 277 -2.31 17.57 -6.12
C VAL A 277 -1.76 16.65 -5.04
N VAL A 278 -0.44 16.62 -4.93
CA VAL A 278 0.31 15.87 -3.92
C VAL A 278 0.99 16.88 -3.00
N PRO A 279 0.46 17.10 -1.78
CA PRO A 279 1.06 18.01 -0.81
C PRO A 279 2.20 17.35 -0.02
N ASP A 280 3.28 18.09 0.19
CA ASP A 280 4.30 17.78 1.18
C ASP A 280 4.03 18.57 2.46
N TYR A 281 3.31 17.94 3.38
CA TYR A 281 2.89 18.60 4.63
C TYR A 281 4.07 19.11 5.47
N GLU A 282 5.22 18.45 5.45
CA GLU A 282 6.37 18.86 6.28
C GLU A 282 7.02 20.15 5.74
N THR A 283 7.23 20.20 4.43
CA THR A 283 8.02 21.25 3.78
C THR A 283 7.19 22.38 3.18
N SER A 284 5.87 22.20 3.09
CA SER A 284 4.95 23.05 2.33
C SER A 284 5.15 23.00 0.81
N ASN A 285 5.96 22.06 0.29
CA ASN A 285 6.08 21.82 -1.14
C ASN A 285 4.79 21.21 -1.69
N VAL A 286 4.52 21.42 -2.97
CA VAL A 286 3.33 20.88 -3.63
C VAL A 286 3.64 20.51 -5.06
N LEU A 287 3.12 19.35 -5.45
CA LEU A 287 3.17 18.87 -6.81
C LEU A 287 1.75 18.88 -7.39
N TYR A 288 1.57 19.63 -8.47
CA TYR A 288 0.34 19.63 -9.28
C TYR A 288 0.54 18.75 -10.51
N LEU A 289 -0.46 17.94 -10.87
CA LEU A 289 -0.47 17.13 -12.09
C LEU A 289 -1.81 17.27 -12.82
N THR A 290 -1.78 17.14 -14.14
CA THR A 290 -2.96 16.75 -14.93
C THR A 290 -2.57 15.64 -15.90
N GLY A 291 -3.51 14.76 -16.22
CA GLY A 291 -3.24 13.63 -17.10
C GLY A 291 -4.47 12.86 -17.54
N GLU A 292 -4.24 11.88 -18.41
CA GLU A 292 -5.28 10.97 -18.91
C GLU A 292 -5.30 9.67 -18.10
N THR A 293 -6.49 9.13 -17.89
CA THR A 293 -6.68 7.96 -17.02
C THR A 293 -7.15 6.73 -17.76
N GLN A 294 -6.68 5.57 -17.32
CA GLN A 294 -7.20 4.27 -17.73
C GLN A 294 -7.58 3.47 -16.48
N LEU A 295 -8.84 3.02 -16.43
CA LEU A 295 -9.33 2.13 -15.38
C LEU A 295 -8.95 0.68 -15.72
N LEU A 296 -8.24 0.02 -14.81
CA LEU A 296 -7.85 -1.38 -14.93
C LEU A 296 -8.64 -2.20 -13.91
N VAL A 297 -9.33 -3.25 -14.34
CA VAL A 297 -10.20 -4.07 -13.49
C VAL A 297 -9.83 -5.55 -13.57
N GLY A 298 -9.94 -6.26 -12.45
CA GLY A 298 -9.72 -7.70 -12.35
C GLY A 298 -8.31 -8.07 -12.80
N GLN A 299 -8.20 -8.97 -13.77
CA GLN A 299 -6.90 -9.46 -14.27
C GLN A 299 -6.00 -8.36 -14.81
N ALA A 300 -6.56 -7.32 -15.44
CA ALA A 300 -5.76 -6.20 -15.94
C ALA A 300 -5.08 -5.42 -14.80
N ALA A 301 -5.78 -5.24 -13.67
CA ALA A 301 -5.22 -4.63 -12.47
C ALA A 301 -4.22 -5.57 -11.79
N ALA A 302 -4.60 -6.84 -11.58
CA ALA A 302 -3.77 -7.83 -10.90
C ALA A 302 -2.44 -8.11 -11.61
N LYS A 303 -2.44 -8.10 -12.96
CA LYS A 303 -1.23 -8.25 -13.77
C LYS A 303 -0.24 -7.11 -13.55
N LEU A 304 -0.75 -5.89 -13.36
CA LEU A 304 0.08 -4.70 -13.17
C LEU A 304 0.51 -4.51 -11.70
N MET A 305 -0.46 -4.66 -10.79
CA MET A 305 -0.29 -4.57 -9.35
C MET A 305 -0.90 -5.82 -8.71
N PRO A 306 -0.10 -6.83 -8.34
CA PRO A 306 -0.60 -8.04 -7.71
C PRO A 306 -1.52 -7.74 -6.53
N HIS A 307 -2.54 -8.58 -6.35
CA HIS A 307 -3.58 -8.44 -5.31
C HIS A 307 -4.43 -7.17 -5.39
N THR A 308 -4.48 -6.53 -6.56
CA THR A 308 -5.31 -5.33 -6.78
C THR A 308 -6.47 -5.67 -7.71
N LYS A 309 -7.71 -5.46 -7.25
CA LYS A 309 -8.93 -5.71 -8.05
C LYS A 309 -9.26 -4.56 -9.00
N LEU A 310 -8.85 -3.34 -8.66
CA LEU A 310 -9.08 -2.12 -9.43
C LEU A 310 -7.87 -1.20 -9.25
N ALA A 311 -7.30 -0.74 -10.36
CA ALA A 311 -6.21 0.23 -10.37
C ALA A 311 -6.51 1.34 -11.37
N VAL A 312 -6.00 2.54 -11.12
CA VAL A 312 -6.06 3.65 -12.06
C VAL A 312 -4.65 3.92 -12.54
N LYS A 313 -4.46 3.81 -13.86
CA LYS A 313 -3.25 4.21 -14.55
C LYS A 313 -3.43 5.63 -15.07
N ILE A 314 -2.42 6.46 -14.92
CA ILE A 314 -2.43 7.87 -15.32
C ILE A 314 -1.24 8.10 -16.25
N VAL A 315 -1.51 8.58 -17.46
CA VAL A 315 -0.49 9.14 -18.35
C VAL A 315 -0.41 10.63 -18.07
N VAL A 316 0.71 11.06 -17.48
CA VAL A 316 0.89 12.45 -17.05
C VAL A 316 1.12 13.34 -18.28
N GLN A 317 0.33 14.40 -18.39
CA GLN A 317 0.45 15.39 -19.47
C GLN A 317 1.24 16.62 -19.04
N GLU A 318 0.95 17.12 -17.83
CA GLU A 318 1.73 18.21 -17.21
C GLU A 318 1.92 17.92 -15.72
N ALA A 319 3.07 18.33 -15.19
CA ALA A 319 3.39 18.27 -13.77
C ALA A 319 4.14 19.54 -13.37
N ARG A 320 3.86 20.09 -12.18
CA ARG A 320 4.52 21.29 -11.64
C ARG A 320 4.87 21.08 -10.18
N LEU A 321 6.16 21.06 -9.86
CA LEU A 321 6.66 21.02 -8.49
C LEU A 321 6.98 22.44 -8.04
N VAL A 322 6.30 22.87 -6.98
CA VAL A 322 6.50 24.19 -6.36
C VAL A 322 7.00 24.00 -4.93
N LYS A 323 8.17 24.55 -4.63
CA LYS A 323 8.70 24.62 -3.27
C LYS A 323 7.96 25.68 -2.46
N ASP A 324 7.72 25.37 -1.19
CA ASP A 324 7.04 26.24 -0.22
C ASP A 324 5.78 26.93 -0.77
N GLY A 325 4.95 26.19 -1.51
CA GLY A 325 3.80 26.71 -2.25
C GLY A 325 2.46 26.64 -1.52
N LEU A 326 2.36 25.90 -0.40
CA LEU A 326 1.13 25.76 0.38
C LEU A 326 1.09 26.76 1.54
N SER A 327 -0.12 27.20 1.92
CA SER A 327 -0.34 28.11 3.05
C SER A 327 -0.44 27.40 4.41
N PHE A 328 0.10 26.19 4.51
CA PHE A 328 0.07 25.39 5.73
C PHE A 328 1.21 24.36 5.74
N ARG A 329 1.58 23.93 6.95
CA ARG A 329 2.42 22.76 7.20
C ARG A 329 1.63 21.74 8.03
N GLY A 330 2.12 20.52 8.10
CA GLY A 330 1.49 19.45 8.85
C GLY A 330 2.49 18.49 9.46
N GLU A 331 2.23 18.12 10.72
CA GLU A 331 2.98 17.07 11.41
C GLU A 331 2.24 15.73 11.32
N VAL A 332 2.99 14.65 11.10
CA VAL A 332 2.42 13.30 10.93
C VAL A 332 1.77 12.82 12.23
N GLY A 333 0.49 12.48 12.16
CA GLY A 333 -0.27 11.90 13.26
C GLY A 333 -0.51 10.39 13.11
N LYS A 334 -1.58 9.90 13.75
CA LYS A 334 -1.96 8.48 13.70
C LYS A 334 -2.43 8.08 12.29
N ARG A 335 -1.85 7.00 11.75
CA ARG A 335 -2.29 6.36 10.51
C ARG A 335 -3.73 5.87 10.61
N SER A 336 -4.42 5.80 9.47
CA SER A 336 -5.76 5.22 9.41
C SER A 336 -5.69 3.74 9.77
N PRO A 337 -6.60 3.23 10.64
CA PRO A 337 -6.68 1.80 10.91
C PRO A 337 -7.10 1.03 9.65
N TYR A 338 -7.75 1.70 8.70
CA TYR A 338 -8.17 1.15 7.42
C TYR A 338 -7.04 1.11 6.37
N ASN A 339 -5.81 1.56 6.69
CA ASN A 339 -4.74 1.54 5.70
C ASN A 339 -4.48 0.12 5.19
N PRO A 340 -4.53 -0.10 3.88
CA PRO A 340 -4.26 -1.41 3.30
C PRO A 340 -2.77 -1.74 3.32
N PRO A 341 -2.42 -3.01 3.12
CA PRO A 341 -1.04 -3.41 2.81
C PRO A 341 -0.51 -2.64 1.59
N VAL A 342 0.82 -2.46 1.58
CA VAL A 342 1.50 -1.78 0.46
C VAL A 342 1.39 -2.65 -0.80
N ARG A 343 0.68 -2.16 -1.80
CA ARG A 343 0.64 -2.81 -3.13
C ARG A 343 1.79 -2.25 -3.99
N ARG A 344 2.58 -3.16 -4.56
CA ARG A 344 3.72 -2.86 -5.44
C ARG A 344 3.38 -3.18 -6.88
N LEU A 345 4.11 -2.58 -7.83
CA LEU A 345 4.05 -3.01 -9.22
C LEU A 345 4.66 -4.41 -9.34
N ALA A 346 4.17 -5.22 -10.29
CA ALA A 346 4.78 -6.51 -10.60
C ALA A 346 6.29 -6.36 -10.97
N ALA A 347 6.63 -5.28 -11.68
CA ALA A 347 7.99 -4.95 -12.09
C ALA A 347 8.93 -4.55 -10.93
N GLU A 348 8.41 -4.05 -9.80
CA GLU A 348 9.19 -3.69 -8.60
C GLU A 348 9.70 -4.91 -7.81
N GLY A 349 9.54 -6.09 -8.40
CA GLY A 349 9.92 -7.33 -7.77
C GLY A 349 8.97 -7.74 -6.66
N ALA A 350 7.66 -7.73 -6.93
CA ALA A 350 6.73 -8.66 -6.30
C ALA A 350 7.09 -10.12 -6.73
N ARG A 351 8.35 -10.51 -6.46
CA ARG A 351 9.06 -11.70 -6.97
C ARG A 351 8.53 -13.01 -6.39
N GLY A 352 7.60 -12.94 -5.43
CA GLY A 352 6.94 -14.11 -4.85
C GLY A 352 5.83 -14.74 -5.68
N LEU A 353 5.37 -14.10 -6.77
CA LEU A 353 4.14 -14.51 -7.48
C LEU A 353 4.35 -14.89 -8.95
N ALA A 354 5.60 -15.06 -9.39
CA ALA A 354 5.89 -15.65 -10.70
C ALA A 354 5.50 -17.15 -10.72
N GLY A 355 4.18 -17.42 -10.71
CA GLY A 355 3.62 -18.76 -10.65
C GLY A 355 2.18 -18.87 -10.11
N ALA A 356 1.65 -17.84 -9.43
CA ALA A 356 0.28 -17.87 -8.93
C ALA A 356 -0.71 -17.58 -10.06
N SER A 357 -1.43 -18.60 -10.53
CA SER A 357 -2.59 -18.41 -11.40
C SER A 357 -3.77 -17.89 -10.59
N SER A 358 -4.65 -17.12 -11.22
CA SER A 358 -5.94 -16.76 -10.60
C SER A 358 -6.89 -17.96 -10.48
N GLU A 359 -6.56 -19.08 -11.11
CA GLU A 359 -7.33 -20.32 -11.07
C GLU A 359 -6.69 -21.29 -10.07
N ALA A 360 -7.54 -21.95 -9.29
CA ALA A 360 -7.12 -22.98 -8.34
C ALA A 360 -6.54 -24.19 -9.09
N THR A 361 -5.31 -24.53 -8.76
CA THR A 361 -4.57 -25.65 -9.36
C THR A 361 -4.73 -26.96 -8.56
N ALA A 362 -5.09 -26.85 -7.28
CA ALA A 362 -5.41 -27.96 -6.40
C ALA A 362 -6.26 -27.45 -5.21
N THR A 363 -6.84 -28.39 -4.46
CA THR A 363 -7.46 -28.15 -3.16
C THR A 363 -6.55 -28.67 -2.06
N ALA A 364 -6.39 -27.92 -0.98
CA ALA A 364 -5.62 -28.31 0.20
C ALA A 364 -6.55 -28.45 1.41
N THR A 365 -6.72 -29.66 1.93
CA THR A 365 -7.53 -29.95 3.12
C THR A 365 -6.64 -29.96 4.37
N LEU A 366 -6.95 -29.15 5.37
CA LEU A 366 -6.22 -29.16 6.65
C LEU A 366 -6.50 -30.46 7.42
N VAL A 367 -5.48 -31.26 7.65
CA VAL A 367 -5.58 -32.58 8.31
C VAL A 367 -4.84 -32.65 9.65
N GLY A 368 -3.92 -31.73 9.91
CA GLY A 368 -3.12 -31.74 11.14
C GLY A 368 -2.69 -30.36 11.61
N ARG A 369 -2.56 -30.20 12.93
CA ARG A 369 -2.01 -29.01 13.58
C ARG A 369 -1.12 -29.42 14.75
N GLU A 370 0.10 -28.92 14.77
CA GLU A 370 1.05 -29.07 15.86
C GLU A 370 1.45 -27.69 16.39
N ASN A 371 1.13 -27.38 17.65
CA ASN A 371 1.55 -26.13 18.29
C ASN A 371 3.02 -26.27 18.75
N LEU A 372 3.95 -25.58 18.08
CA LEU A 372 5.39 -25.63 18.36
C LEU A 372 5.79 -24.66 19.48
N SER A 373 5.15 -23.49 19.53
CA SER A 373 5.26 -22.48 20.59
C SER A 373 3.90 -21.78 20.78
N PRO A 374 3.75 -20.84 21.73
CA PRO A 374 2.53 -20.04 21.85
C PRO A 374 2.20 -19.21 20.60
N THR A 375 3.19 -18.93 19.74
CA THR A 375 3.01 -18.08 18.56
C THR A 375 3.27 -18.78 17.24
N VAL A 376 3.88 -19.97 17.23
CA VAL A 376 4.24 -20.72 16.02
C VAL A 376 3.60 -22.10 16.02
N SER A 377 2.95 -22.44 14.91
CA SER A 377 2.30 -23.73 14.69
C SER A 377 2.70 -24.30 13.33
N ARG A 378 2.72 -25.63 13.24
CA ARG A 378 2.85 -26.38 11.99
C ARG A 378 1.48 -26.91 11.59
N TYR A 379 1.13 -26.74 10.32
CA TYR A 379 -0.13 -27.17 9.75
C TYR A 379 0.16 -28.16 8.61
N THR A 380 -0.52 -29.31 8.64
CA THR A 380 -0.42 -30.34 7.62
C THR A 380 -1.67 -30.30 6.76
N PHE A 381 -1.49 -30.16 5.46
CA PHE A 381 -2.52 -30.18 4.45
C PHE A 381 -2.38 -31.43 3.58
N ARG A 382 -3.51 -32.01 3.20
CA ARG A 382 -3.59 -33.05 2.18
C ARG A 382 -4.03 -32.40 0.87
N LEU A 383 -3.31 -32.66 -0.21
CA LEU A 383 -3.58 -32.08 -1.52
C LEU A 383 -4.43 -33.02 -2.37
N SER A 384 -5.40 -32.42 -3.06
CA SER A 384 -6.24 -33.05 -4.08
C SER A 384 -6.11 -32.22 -5.38
N PRO A 385 -5.44 -32.72 -6.43
CA PRO A 385 -5.25 -31.98 -7.69
C PRO A 385 -6.58 -31.58 -8.35
N ALA A 386 -6.66 -30.36 -8.88
CA ALA A 386 -7.88 -29.89 -9.54
C ALA A 386 -7.99 -30.45 -10.97
N LEU A 387 -9.16 -30.96 -11.34
CA LEU A 387 -9.51 -31.40 -12.70
C LEU A 387 -10.03 -30.22 -13.54
N ILE A 388 -9.25 -29.15 -13.76
CA ILE A 388 -9.72 -28.01 -14.54
C ILE A 388 -8.65 -27.53 -15.53
N GLY A 389 -8.98 -27.55 -16.83
CA GLY A 389 -8.35 -26.79 -17.93
C GLY A 389 -6.90 -27.13 -18.30
N ASP A 390 -6.66 -27.62 -19.51
CA ASP A 390 -5.36 -28.01 -20.11
C ASP A 390 -4.61 -29.25 -19.56
N GLY A 391 -5.13 -29.92 -18.53
CA GLY A 391 -4.77 -31.32 -18.23
C GLY A 391 -3.29 -31.57 -17.90
N LYS A 392 -2.55 -30.54 -17.46
CA LYS A 392 -1.17 -30.73 -16.98
C LYS A 392 -1.17 -30.96 -15.47
N PRO A 393 -0.65 -32.09 -14.99
CA PRO A 393 -0.58 -32.36 -13.57
C PRO A 393 0.28 -31.31 -12.85
N LEU A 394 -0.15 -30.90 -11.66
CA LEU A 394 0.57 -29.94 -10.82
C LEU A 394 1.94 -30.53 -10.46
N LYS A 395 3.02 -29.83 -10.83
CA LYS A 395 4.38 -30.27 -10.53
C LYS A 395 4.60 -30.33 -9.02
N MET A 396 5.31 -31.36 -8.57
CA MET A 396 5.71 -31.47 -7.17
C MET A 396 6.64 -30.31 -6.81
N TRP A 397 6.43 -29.70 -5.64
CA TRP A 397 7.28 -28.61 -5.19
C TRP A 397 8.69 -29.12 -4.89
N LYS A 398 9.68 -28.24 -5.04
CA LYS A 398 11.07 -28.50 -4.66
C LYS A 398 11.35 -27.94 -3.26
N PRO A 399 12.26 -28.55 -2.47
CA PRO A 399 12.70 -27.97 -1.21
C PRO A 399 13.16 -26.52 -1.35
N GLY A 400 12.63 -25.65 -0.49
CA GLY A 400 12.83 -24.19 -0.54
C GLY A 400 11.71 -23.41 -1.21
N GLN A 401 10.78 -24.07 -1.91
CA GLN A 401 9.63 -23.40 -2.53
C GLN A 401 8.52 -23.05 -1.54
N HIS A 402 7.65 -22.13 -1.96
CA HIS A 402 6.46 -21.71 -1.24
C HIS A 402 5.17 -22.09 -1.97
N VAL A 403 4.09 -22.15 -1.22
CA VAL A 403 2.72 -22.39 -1.70
C VAL A 403 1.88 -21.14 -1.48
N THR A 404 1.07 -20.78 -2.46
CA THR A 404 0.07 -19.71 -2.35
C THR A 404 -1.31 -20.32 -2.13
N LEU A 405 -1.94 -19.96 -1.01
CA LEU A 405 -3.24 -20.46 -0.56
C LEU A 405 -4.25 -19.31 -0.54
N ASP A 406 -5.46 -19.57 -1.03
CA ASP A 406 -6.59 -18.64 -1.00
C ASP A 406 -7.58 -19.05 0.09
N PHE A 407 -7.74 -18.18 1.09
CA PHE A 407 -8.67 -18.35 2.21
C PHE A 407 -9.95 -17.52 2.05
N SER A 408 -10.16 -16.87 0.90
CA SER A 408 -11.28 -15.94 0.70
C SER A 408 -12.64 -16.62 0.80
N GLU A 409 -12.79 -17.88 0.39
CA GLU A 409 -14.06 -18.62 0.53
C GLU A 409 -14.52 -18.76 1.99
N GLU A 410 -13.57 -18.81 2.92
CA GLU A 410 -13.82 -19.01 4.36
C GLU A 410 -13.82 -17.70 5.17
N LEU A 411 -13.16 -16.65 4.65
CA LEU A 411 -12.92 -15.41 5.37
C LEU A 411 -13.59 -14.17 4.76
N ASP A 412 -13.90 -14.18 3.47
CA ASP A 412 -14.55 -13.06 2.80
C ASP A 412 -16.04 -13.03 3.17
N ALA A 413 -16.37 -12.23 4.18
CA ALA A 413 -17.74 -11.93 4.57
C ALA A 413 -18.46 -11.01 3.56
N GLY A 414 -17.83 -10.71 2.42
CA GLY A 414 -18.30 -9.79 1.41
C GLY A 414 -18.07 -8.33 1.82
N TYR A 415 -18.78 -7.44 1.13
CA TYR A 415 -18.59 -6.01 1.34
C TYR A 415 -19.19 -5.51 2.65
N SER A 416 -18.32 -4.89 3.45
CA SER A 416 -18.70 -3.92 4.46
C SER A 416 -18.19 -2.53 4.09
N HIS A 417 -19.01 -1.49 4.36
CA HIS A 417 -18.55 -0.11 4.23
C HIS A 417 -17.48 0.23 5.28
N MET A 418 -17.69 -0.19 6.53
CA MET A 418 -16.81 0.04 7.69
C MET A 418 -16.79 -1.22 8.56
N ASN A 419 -15.65 -1.54 9.17
CA ASN A 419 -15.54 -2.61 10.17
C ASN A 419 -14.57 -2.12 11.24
N ASP A 420 -15.08 -1.49 12.30
CA ASP A 420 -14.21 -0.90 13.33
C ASP A 420 -13.56 -1.96 14.23
N GLU A 421 -14.09 -3.18 14.27
CA GLU A 421 -13.52 -4.31 15.02
C GLU A 421 -12.32 -4.94 14.29
N ASP A 422 -12.40 -5.06 12.96
CA ASP A 422 -11.29 -5.48 12.10
C ASP A 422 -11.20 -4.61 10.83
N PRO A 423 -10.62 -3.40 10.93
CA PRO A 423 -10.53 -2.48 9.78
C PRO A 423 -9.68 -3.02 8.62
N GLN A 424 -8.74 -3.92 8.90
CA GLN A 424 -7.82 -4.44 7.89
C GLN A 424 -8.49 -5.44 6.95
N CYS A 425 -9.50 -6.17 7.42
CA CYS A 425 -10.20 -7.17 6.58
C CYS A 425 -10.86 -6.55 5.33
N LEU A 426 -11.20 -5.25 5.33
CA LEU A 426 -11.85 -4.59 4.18
C LEU A 426 -11.02 -4.59 2.90
N ASN A 427 -9.69 -4.68 3.04
CA ASN A 427 -8.75 -4.64 1.92
C ASN A 427 -7.85 -5.88 1.88
N ASP A 428 -8.18 -6.88 2.69
CA ASP A 428 -7.51 -8.16 2.68
C ASP A 428 -8.04 -8.98 1.49
N ASP A 429 -7.13 -9.59 0.75
CA ASP A 429 -7.46 -10.54 -0.32
C ASP A 429 -7.57 -11.97 0.22
N PHE A 430 -7.19 -12.19 1.48
CA PHE A 430 -7.11 -13.50 2.15
C PHE A 430 -6.23 -14.51 1.40
N VAL A 431 -5.42 -14.06 0.45
CA VAL A 431 -4.42 -14.88 -0.22
C VAL A 431 -3.12 -14.75 0.54
N ARG A 432 -2.53 -15.88 0.92
CA ARG A 432 -1.27 -15.91 1.66
C ARG A 432 -0.31 -16.90 1.05
N THR A 433 0.96 -16.57 1.16
CA THR A 433 2.03 -17.45 0.69
C THR A 433 2.89 -17.89 1.86
N PHE A 434 3.12 -19.19 1.92
CA PHE A 434 3.89 -19.82 2.99
C PHE A 434 4.97 -20.68 2.38
N THR A 435 6.19 -20.63 2.93
CA THR A 435 7.19 -21.63 2.55
C THR A 435 6.70 -23.02 2.90
N VAL A 436 6.90 -23.97 1.99
CA VAL A 436 6.67 -25.38 2.28
C VAL A 436 7.78 -25.87 3.21
N SER A 437 7.41 -26.34 4.39
CA SER A 437 8.35 -26.66 5.47
C SER A 437 8.77 -28.14 5.51
N ASN A 438 8.18 -29.00 4.69
CA ASN A 438 8.61 -30.39 4.49
C ASN A 438 9.21 -30.62 3.10
N ALA A 439 10.12 -31.59 3.01
CA ALA A 439 10.57 -32.11 1.72
C ALA A 439 9.42 -32.89 1.03
N PRO A 440 9.33 -32.86 -0.31
CA PRO A 440 8.36 -33.66 -1.05
C PRO A 440 8.65 -35.15 -0.91
N SER A 441 7.64 -35.99 -1.12
CA SER A 441 7.81 -37.45 -1.16
C SER A 441 8.77 -37.85 -2.30
N CYS A 442 9.76 -38.68 -1.97
CA CYS A 442 10.84 -39.04 -2.90
C CYS A 442 10.31 -39.77 -4.16
N GLY A 443 10.74 -39.32 -5.35
CA GLY A 443 10.51 -40.02 -6.62
C GLY A 443 9.25 -39.62 -7.41
N GLU A 444 8.50 -38.61 -6.96
CA GLU A 444 7.29 -38.14 -7.66
C GLU A 444 7.53 -36.79 -8.36
N GLU A 445 7.31 -36.74 -9.69
CA GLU A 445 7.40 -35.49 -10.46
C GLU A 445 6.17 -34.58 -10.30
N HIS A 446 5.03 -35.17 -9.91
CA HIS A 446 3.73 -34.50 -9.88
C HIS A 446 3.01 -34.78 -8.56
N VAL A 447 2.24 -33.79 -8.09
CA VAL A 447 1.36 -33.91 -6.92
C VAL A 447 0.28 -34.95 -7.22
N LYS A 448 0.12 -35.92 -6.32
CA LYS A 448 -0.91 -36.96 -6.40
C LYS A 448 -2.01 -36.70 -5.38
N GLU A 449 -3.13 -37.37 -5.60
CA GLU A 449 -4.20 -37.41 -4.61
C GLU A 449 -3.65 -37.93 -3.28
N GLY A 450 -3.80 -37.15 -2.21
CA GLY A 450 -3.33 -37.51 -0.88
C GLY A 450 -1.90 -37.06 -0.54
N SER A 451 -1.17 -36.38 -1.44
CA SER A 451 0.15 -35.81 -1.11
C SER A 451 0.05 -34.84 0.07
N GLU A 452 0.96 -34.94 1.05
CA GLU A 452 0.95 -34.11 2.25
C GLU A 452 1.96 -32.96 2.19
N LEU A 453 1.44 -31.76 2.40
CA LEU A 453 2.12 -30.47 2.45
C LEU A 453 2.14 -29.98 3.90
N GLN A 454 3.27 -29.49 4.39
CA GLN A 454 3.36 -28.85 5.70
C GLN A 454 3.81 -27.40 5.57
N ILE A 455 3.10 -26.51 6.25
CA ILE A 455 3.56 -25.12 6.45
C ILE A 455 3.82 -24.90 7.94
N THR A 456 4.84 -24.11 8.28
CA THR A 456 5.11 -23.69 9.66
C THR A 456 5.00 -22.18 9.71
N ALA A 457 3.99 -21.68 10.43
CA ALA A 457 3.61 -20.27 10.38
C ALA A 457 3.46 -19.67 11.79
N ARG A 458 3.78 -18.38 11.89
CA ARG A 458 3.48 -17.58 13.07
C ARG A 458 2.03 -17.12 13.01
N LYS A 459 1.34 -17.11 14.15
CA LYS A 459 0.01 -16.50 14.30
C LYS A 459 0.11 -14.98 14.05
N HIS A 460 -0.33 -14.56 12.87
CA HIS A 460 -0.33 -13.19 12.39
C HIS A 460 -1.40 -13.00 11.29
N GLY A 461 -2.45 -12.23 11.59
CA GLY A 461 -3.54 -11.90 10.65
C GLY A 461 -4.64 -12.98 10.50
N PRO A 462 -5.64 -12.72 9.65
CA PRO A 462 -6.87 -13.53 9.57
C PRO A 462 -6.66 -14.99 9.17
N ALA A 463 -5.84 -15.25 8.15
CA ALA A 463 -5.61 -16.60 7.62
C ALA A 463 -4.97 -17.54 8.66
N THR A 464 -3.89 -17.11 9.32
CA THR A 464 -3.24 -17.93 10.36
C THR A 464 -4.10 -18.00 11.64
N ALA A 465 -4.93 -17.00 11.91
CA ALA A 465 -5.92 -17.08 12.99
C ALA A 465 -7.02 -18.11 12.71
N LEU A 466 -7.49 -18.22 11.46
CA LEU A 466 -8.41 -19.29 11.02
C LEU A 466 -7.79 -20.67 11.25
N LEU A 467 -6.57 -20.89 10.76
CA LEU A 467 -5.85 -22.15 10.95
C LEU A 467 -5.67 -22.51 12.43
N GLN A 468 -5.39 -21.51 13.28
CA GLN A 468 -5.21 -21.72 14.71
C GLN A 468 -6.52 -22.04 15.45
N ARG A 469 -7.66 -21.51 15.00
CA ARG A 469 -8.98 -21.75 15.64
C ARG A 469 -9.76 -22.93 15.04
N GLN A 470 -9.38 -23.40 13.85
CA GLN A 470 -10.09 -24.46 13.15
C GLN A 470 -10.19 -25.72 14.00
N ASP A 471 -11.39 -26.31 14.07
CA ASP A 471 -11.60 -27.64 14.60
C ASP A 471 -11.25 -28.66 13.52
N LEU A 472 -10.26 -29.53 13.79
CA LEU A 472 -9.80 -30.56 12.84
C LEU A 472 -10.87 -31.64 12.55
N ARG A 473 -11.96 -31.68 13.32
CA ARG A 473 -13.12 -32.54 13.03
C ARG A 473 -13.97 -32.03 11.88
N VAL A 474 -13.85 -30.74 11.55
CA VAL A 474 -14.53 -30.11 10.42
C VAL A 474 -13.49 -29.89 9.32
N PRO A 475 -13.67 -30.48 8.12
CA PRO A 475 -12.72 -30.28 7.03
C PRO A 475 -12.66 -28.80 6.69
N LEU A 476 -11.44 -28.27 6.62
CA LEU A 476 -11.16 -26.95 6.09
C LEU A 476 -10.43 -27.16 4.77
N GLU A 477 -11.09 -26.79 3.68
CA GLU A 477 -10.55 -26.88 2.33
C GLU A 477 -10.18 -25.46 1.87
N VAL A 478 -8.97 -25.31 1.34
CA VAL A 478 -8.50 -24.03 0.81
C VAL A 478 -7.92 -24.23 -0.58
N SER A 479 -8.12 -23.25 -1.46
CA SER A 479 -7.66 -23.33 -2.85
C SER A 479 -6.15 -23.08 -2.94
N VAL A 480 -5.46 -23.89 -3.73
CA VAL A 480 -4.02 -23.74 -4.03
C VAL A 480 -3.86 -23.01 -5.36
N LEU A 481 -3.30 -21.80 -5.32
CA LEU A 481 -3.07 -20.99 -6.52
C LEU A 481 -1.76 -21.34 -7.24
N GLY A 482 -0.88 -22.09 -6.58
CA GLY A 482 0.33 -22.64 -7.17
C GLY A 482 1.51 -22.72 -6.20
N PHE A 483 2.63 -23.22 -6.72
CA PHE A 483 3.91 -23.23 -6.04
C PHE A 483 4.87 -22.26 -6.73
N GLY A 484 5.65 -21.52 -5.94
CA GLY A 484 6.64 -20.57 -6.43
C GLY A 484 7.95 -20.68 -5.65
N GLY A 485 8.94 -19.87 -6.03
CA GLY A 485 10.24 -19.79 -5.37
C GLY A 485 11.38 -19.78 -6.39
N GLU A 486 12.40 -18.96 -6.14
CA GLU A 486 13.56 -18.86 -7.02
C GLU A 486 14.50 -20.07 -6.85
N GLU A 487 15.03 -20.60 -7.95
CA GLU A 487 16.02 -21.68 -7.87
C GLU A 487 17.34 -21.23 -7.21
N SER A 488 17.63 -19.92 -7.24
CA SER A 488 18.77 -19.27 -6.59
C SER A 488 18.78 -19.43 -5.05
N PHE A 489 17.61 -19.59 -4.41
CA PHE A 489 17.51 -19.73 -2.96
C PHE A 489 17.70 -21.18 -2.47
N ARG A 490 18.05 -22.10 -3.38
CA ARG A 490 18.31 -23.51 -3.05
C ARG A 490 19.79 -23.74 -2.80
N ILE A 491 20.10 -24.30 -1.64
CA ILE A 491 21.47 -24.60 -1.25
C ILE A 491 21.93 -25.85 -2.01
N SER A 492 23.01 -25.72 -2.77
CA SER A 492 23.57 -26.82 -3.57
C SER A 492 24.22 -27.89 -2.68
N ALA A 493 23.80 -29.16 -2.81
CA ALA A 493 24.29 -30.26 -1.99
C ALA A 493 25.54 -30.98 -2.55
N SER A 494 26.00 -30.64 -3.75
CA SER A 494 27.07 -31.35 -4.48
C SER A 494 28.46 -30.75 -4.20
N GLY A 495 29.25 -31.44 -3.37
CA GLY A 495 30.59 -31.05 -2.94
C GLY A 495 31.67 -31.06 -4.04
N GLY A 496 31.78 -29.96 -4.80
CA GLY A 496 32.92 -29.66 -5.67
C GLY A 496 34.05 -28.93 -4.93
N GLN A 497 35.27 -28.96 -5.47
CA GLN A 497 36.47 -28.33 -4.86
C GLN A 497 36.41 -26.79 -4.73
N ASP A 498 35.46 -26.12 -5.40
CA ASP A 498 35.26 -24.65 -5.40
C ASP A 498 33.99 -24.18 -4.67
N GLN A 499 33.36 -25.03 -3.86
CA GLN A 499 32.05 -24.70 -3.28
C GLN A 499 32.16 -23.76 -2.06
N LYS A 500 31.56 -22.57 -2.16
CA LYS A 500 31.39 -21.62 -1.04
C LYS A 500 30.57 -22.26 0.10
N VAL A 501 30.90 -21.92 1.34
CA VAL A 501 30.19 -22.38 2.52
C VAL A 501 28.86 -21.62 2.65
N PRO A 502 27.71 -22.29 2.65
CA PRO A 502 26.42 -21.62 2.80
C PRO A 502 26.22 -21.15 4.23
N VAL A 503 25.85 -19.87 4.39
CA VAL A 503 25.47 -19.26 5.67
C VAL A 503 24.00 -18.87 5.59
N PHE A 504 23.14 -19.57 6.34
CA PHE A 504 21.72 -19.29 6.40
C PHE A 504 21.40 -18.38 7.59
N ILE A 505 20.78 -17.23 7.31
CA ILE A 505 20.36 -16.24 8.31
C ILE A 505 18.84 -16.24 8.39
N ALA A 506 18.31 -16.69 9.53
CA ALA A 506 16.88 -16.84 9.77
C ALA A 506 16.38 -15.91 10.88
N GLY A 507 15.20 -15.33 10.68
CA GLY A 507 14.44 -14.63 11.73
C GLY A 507 13.10 -15.31 12.01
N GLY A 508 12.91 -15.86 13.21
CA GLY A 508 11.66 -16.51 13.63
C GLY A 508 11.30 -17.69 12.72
N VAL A 509 10.13 -17.62 12.08
CA VAL A 509 9.67 -18.64 11.10
C VAL A 509 10.41 -18.58 9.77
N GLY A 510 11.26 -17.58 9.53
CA GLY A 510 12.10 -17.53 8.33
C GLY A 510 13.11 -18.68 8.18
N ILE A 511 13.17 -19.60 9.16
CA ILE A 511 13.89 -20.88 9.07
C ILE A 511 13.22 -21.88 8.11
N THR A 512 11.94 -21.69 7.75
CA THR A 512 11.15 -22.66 6.98
C THR A 512 11.75 -23.13 5.66
N PRO A 513 12.40 -22.28 4.84
CA PRO A 513 13.04 -22.75 3.62
C PRO A 513 14.16 -23.74 3.91
N LEU A 514 14.90 -23.55 5.01
CA LEU A 514 15.95 -24.46 5.44
C LEU A 514 15.36 -25.77 5.99
N LEU A 515 14.20 -25.76 6.64
CA LEU A 515 13.58 -26.99 7.17
C LEU A 515 13.31 -28.03 6.07
N ALA A 516 12.83 -27.58 4.91
CA ALA A 516 12.59 -28.47 3.77
C ALA A 516 13.89 -28.96 3.10
N GLN A 517 14.94 -28.13 3.10
CA GLN A 517 16.21 -28.43 2.43
C GLN A 517 17.19 -29.24 3.31
N ALA A 518 17.18 -29.02 4.61
CA ALA A 518 18.14 -29.58 5.55
C ALA A 518 18.26 -31.11 5.51
N PRO A 519 17.17 -31.90 5.39
CA PRO A 519 17.31 -33.36 5.26
C PRO A 519 18.15 -33.79 4.05
N GLY A 520 18.06 -33.08 2.92
CA GLY A 520 18.86 -33.35 1.72
C GLY A 520 20.29 -32.85 1.83
N ILE A 521 20.52 -31.73 2.53
CA ILE A 521 21.85 -31.14 2.74
C ILE A 521 22.67 -31.92 3.77
N LEU A 522 22.00 -32.41 4.83
CA LEU A 522 22.62 -33.06 5.98
C LEU A 522 22.61 -34.60 5.90
N GLY A 523 21.86 -35.18 4.97
CA GLY A 523 21.72 -36.62 4.79
C GLY A 523 22.93 -37.29 4.13
N ASP A 524 22.83 -38.62 3.94
CA ASP A 524 23.88 -39.45 3.35
C ASP A 524 24.14 -39.07 1.88
N GLY A 525 25.23 -38.33 1.64
CA GLY A 525 25.63 -37.81 0.33
C GLY A 525 25.67 -36.28 0.24
N GLY A 526 25.22 -35.56 1.28
CA GLY A 526 25.28 -34.10 1.38
C GLY A 526 26.61 -33.55 1.91
N LEU A 527 26.60 -32.30 2.38
CA LEU A 527 27.80 -31.60 2.85
C LEU A 527 28.33 -32.23 4.15
N LYS A 528 29.30 -33.15 4.02
CA LYS A 528 29.96 -33.87 5.12
C LYS A 528 31.02 -32.99 5.81
N GLY A 529 30.94 -32.88 7.14
CA GLY A 529 31.89 -32.14 7.99
C GLY A 529 31.29 -30.92 8.69
N ALA A 530 32.01 -30.36 9.67
CA ALA A 530 31.64 -29.12 10.39
C ALA A 530 31.68 -27.86 9.51
N SER A 531 32.14 -27.99 8.27
CA SER A 531 32.35 -26.93 7.26
C SER A 531 31.23 -26.87 6.19
N GLY A 532 30.12 -27.59 6.36
CA GLY A 532 29.10 -27.74 5.32
C GLY A 532 27.90 -26.77 5.34
N LEU A 533 27.60 -26.10 6.46
CA LEU A 533 26.50 -25.13 6.58
C LEU A 533 26.65 -24.40 7.91
N ALA A 534 26.46 -23.08 7.93
CA ALA A 534 26.30 -22.30 9.16
C ALA A 534 24.88 -21.73 9.23
N LEU A 535 24.21 -21.89 10.38
CA LEU A 535 22.89 -21.32 10.64
C LEU A 535 23.00 -20.25 11.73
N LEU A 536 22.66 -19.01 11.38
CA LEU A 536 22.46 -17.91 12.32
C LEU A 536 20.95 -17.68 12.46
N TRP A 537 20.38 -18.03 13.61
CA TRP A 537 18.93 -18.00 13.79
C TRP A 537 18.53 -17.11 14.96
N SER A 538 17.67 -16.12 14.73
CA SER A 538 17.11 -15.29 15.80
C SER A 538 15.67 -15.66 16.13
N VAL A 539 15.35 -15.86 17.41
CA VAL A 539 14.00 -16.16 17.90
C VAL A 539 13.66 -15.30 19.13
N ARG A 540 12.38 -15.12 19.42
CA ARG A 540 11.93 -14.52 20.69
C ARG A 540 12.01 -15.55 21.81
N ALA A 541 12.19 -15.12 23.04
CA ALA A 541 12.21 -16.00 24.21
C ALA A 541 10.97 -16.91 24.30
N GLU A 542 9.78 -16.39 23.97
CA GLU A 542 8.52 -17.15 23.91
C GLU A 542 8.54 -18.31 22.88
N ASP A 543 9.43 -18.25 21.89
CA ASP A 543 9.56 -19.23 20.80
C ASP A 543 10.76 -20.17 20.96
N ILE A 544 11.43 -20.18 22.13
CA ILE A 544 12.45 -21.19 22.46
C ILE A 544 11.94 -22.64 22.25
N PRO A 545 10.70 -23.00 22.64
CA PRO A 545 10.18 -24.35 22.40
C PRO A 545 10.15 -24.73 20.92
N PHE A 546 9.89 -23.77 20.02
CA PHE A 546 9.93 -24.00 18.58
C PHE A 546 11.36 -24.31 18.11
N ALA A 547 12.35 -23.53 18.57
CA ALA A 547 13.75 -23.78 18.24
C ALA A 547 14.24 -25.14 18.75
N ALA A 548 13.88 -25.51 19.98
CA ALA A 548 14.24 -26.80 20.56
C ALA A 548 13.72 -27.99 19.73
N ARG A 549 12.44 -27.94 19.30
CA ARG A 549 11.85 -29.01 18.48
C ARG A 549 12.51 -29.13 17.12
N VAL A 550 12.82 -28.01 16.46
CA VAL A 550 13.50 -28.03 15.15
C VAL A 550 14.89 -28.67 15.25
N LEU A 551 15.69 -28.25 16.23
CA LEU A 551 17.05 -28.78 16.43
C LEU A 551 17.07 -30.23 16.93
N GLU A 552 15.97 -30.69 17.53
CA GLU A 552 15.77 -32.09 17.89
C GLU A 552 15.36 -32.97 16.70
N GLN A 553 14.49 -32.45 15.83
CA GLN A 553 13.95 -33.20 14.69
C GLN A 553 14.99 -33.40 13.57
N ILE A 554 15.87 -32.42 13.34
CA ILE A 554 16.85 -32.46 12.24
C ILE A 554 18.23 -32.82 12.79
N GLN A 555 18.63 -34.08 12.57
CA GLN A 555 19.93 -34.58 13.01
C GLN A 555 21.08 -33.78 12.40
N GLY A 556 22.05 -33.39 13.24
CA GLY A 556 23.25 -32.64 12.82
C GLY A 556 23.07 -31.13 12.66
N LEU A 557 21.84 -30.59 12.73
CA LEU A 557 21.58 -29.15 12.60
C LEU A 557 22.05 -28.35 13.82
N ALA A 558 21.89 -28.91 15.03
CA ALA A 558 22.29 -28.26 16.28
C ALA A 558 23.76 -27.82 16.26
N ASN A 559 24.69 -28.71 15.88
CA ASN A 559 26.13 -28.42 15.77
C ASN A 559 26.50 -27.29 14.78
N ARG A 560 25.55 -26.89 13.93
CA ARG A 560 25.72 -25.87 12.89
C ARG A 560 24.99 -24.57 13.22
N THR A 561 24.33 -24.51 14.38
CA THR A 561 23.43 -23.42 14.74
C THR A 561 24.02 -22.50 15.80
N CYS A 562 24.01 -21.20 15.52
CA CYS A 562 24.10 -20.13 16.51
C CYS A 562 22.70 -19.51 16.67
N LEU A 563 22.07 -19.73 17.83
CA LEU A 563 20.73 -19.28 18.15
C LEU A 563 20.78 -18.01 19.01
N PHE A 564 20.19 -16.93 18.51
CA PHE A 564 20.08 -15.63 19.20
C PHE A 564 18.68 -15.47 19.81
N VAL A 565 18.60 -15.45 21.14
CA VAL A 565 17.35 -15.31 21.88
C VAL A 565 17.11 -13.85 22.24
N THR A 566 16.01 -13.28 21.73
CA THR A 566 15.65 -11.87 21.90
C THR A 566 14.43 -11.69 22.82
N GLY A 567 14.28 -10.49 23.40
CA GLY A 567 13.13 -10.17 24.26
C GLY A 567 13.15 -10.83 25.63
N ALA A 568 14.31 -11.29 26.10
CA ALA A 568 14.51 -11.88 27.43
C ALA A 568 14.88 -10.82 28.49
N GLU A 569 14.19 -9.68 28.51
CA GLU A 569 14.46 -8.55 29.43
C GLU A 569 14.21 -8.92 30.90
N THR A 570 13.33 -9.89 31.14
CA THR A 570 13.17 -10.59 32.42
C THR A 570 13.65 -12.03 32.23
N MET A 571 14.54 -12.51 33.11
CA MET A 571 15.19 -13.83 33.01
C MET A 571 14.31 -14.95 32.43
N LEU A 572 14.92 -15.82 31.61
CA LEU A 572 14.28 -17.03 31.09
C LEU A 572 13.67 -17.88 32.21
N SER A 573 12.49 -18.44 31.99
CA SER A 573 11.86 -19.40 32.91
C SER A 573 12.74 -20.65 33.09
N ARG A 574 12.56 -21.39 34.19
CA ARG A 574 13.31 -22.64 34.46
C ARG A 574 13.21 -23.64 33.30
N THR A 575 12.01 -23.82 32.75
CA THR A 575 11.77 -24.71 31.61
C THR A 575 12.50 -24.26 30.34
N GLN A 576 12.52 -22.95 30.05
CA GLN A 576 13.31 -22.42 28.93
C GLN A 576 14.80 -22.61 29.14
N GLN A 577 15.31 -22.42 30.36
CA GLN A 577 16.72 -22.64 30.70
C GLN A 577 17.12 -24.11 30.50
N GLU A 578 16.25 -25.06 30.86
CA GLU A 578 16.47 -26.49 30.61
C GLU A 578 16.50 -26.82 29.11
N MET A 579 15.59 -26.25 28.32
CA MET A 579 15.59 -26.40 26.86
C MET A 579 16.88 -25.85 26.23
N VAL A 580 17.34 -24.67 26.67
CA VAL A 580 18.61 -24.07 26.25
C VAL A 580 19.77 -25.01 26.55
N LYS A 581 19.91 -25.49 27.79
CA LYS A 581 20.95 -26.45 28.17
C LYS A 581 20.92 -27.74 27.33
N ASN A 582 19.72 -28.23 27.00
CA ASN A 582 19.58 -29.43 26.18
C ASN A 582 20.02 -29.20 24.73
N MET A 583 19.73 -28.03 24.16
CA MET A 583 20.21 -27.64 22.84
C MET A 583 21.74 -27.45 22.81
N GLU A 584 22.32 -26.84 23.85
CA GLU A 584 23.78 -26.70 24.00
C GLU A 584 24.48 -28.05 24.09
N LYS A 585 23.92 -29.01 24.84
CA LYS A 585 24.43 -30.40 24.89
C LYS A 585 24.41 -31.09 23.52
N LYS A 586 23.47 -30.71 22.64
CA LYS A 586 23.39 -31.18 21.26
C LYS A 586 24.29 -30.38 20.31
N GLY A 587 25.08 -29.43 20.82
CA GLY A 587 26.12 -28.67 20.11
C GLY A 587 25.69 -27.33 19.53
N ALA A 588 24.48 -26.85 19.81
CA ALA A 588 24.06 -25.51 19.40
C ALA A 588 24.72 -24.43 20.27
N LYS A 589 25.21 -23.37 19.65
CA LYS A 589 25.67 -22.16 20.37
C LYS A 589 24.46 -21.27 20.64
N ILE A 590 24.25 -20.83 21.88
CA ILE A 590 23.09 -20.01 22.25
C ILE A 590 23.55 -18.70 22.87
N GLU A 591 23.02 -17.58 22.35
CA GLU A 591 23.36 -16.23 22.75
C GLU A 591 22.08 -15.48 23.14
N VAL A 592 21.95 -15.06 24.41
CA VAL A 592 20.76 -14.33 24.90
C VAL A 592 20.93 -12.83 24.64
N ARG A 593 20.95 -12.46 23.36
CA ARG A 593 21.06 -11.09 22.86
C ARG A 593 20.58 -11.02 21.42
N ARG A 594 20.49 -9.80 20.87
CA ARG A 594 20.30 -9.61 19.43
C ARG A 594 21.59 -9.98 18.67
N MET A 595 21.41 -10.53 17.47
CA MET A 595 22.47 -10.76 16.49
C MET A 595 23.10 -9.42 16.10
N GLY A 596 24.43 -9.38 16.00
CA GLY A 596 25.18 -8.22 15.53
C GLY A 596 25.97 -8.50 14.26
N GLU A 597 26.51 -7.44 13.68
CA GLU A 597 27.32 -7.47 12.44
C GLU A 597 28.52 -8.43 12.54
N LEU A 598 29.24 -8.40 13.66
CA LEU A 598 30.40 -9.28 13.89
C LEU A 598 30.03 -10.76 13.94
N ASP A 599 28.79 -11.10 14.34
CA ASP A 599 28.34 -12.49 14.32
C ASP A 599 28.13 -13.00 12.90
N VAL A 600 27.63 -12.12 12.02
CA VAL A 600 27.34 -12.42 10.62
C VAL A 600 28.65 -12.51 9.84
N LEU A 601 29.48 -11.47 9.90
CA LEU A 601 30.75 -11.39 9.19
C LEU A 601 31.83 -12.33 9.77
N GLY A 602 31.68 -12.78 11.02
CA GLY A 602 32.56 -13.74 11.67
C GLY A 602 32.15 -15.21 11.52
N SER A 603 31.03 -15.50 10.83
CA SER A 603 30.55 -16.86 10.62
C SER A 603 31.31 -17.55 9.48
N GLY A 604 32.02 -18.64 9.77
CA GLY A 604 32.75 -19.43 8.77
C GLY A 604 34.08 -18.80 8.29
N THR A 605 34.81 -19.55 7.47
CA THR A 605 36.18 -19.30 6.92
C THR A 605 36.39 -17.93 6.25
N THR A 606 37.62 -17.67 5.74
CA THR A 606 38.04 -16.43 5.05
C THR A 606 36.97 -15.85 4.12
N ALA A 607 36.86 -14.52 4.07
CA ALA A 607 35.77 -13.77 3.44
C ALA A 607 35.37 -14.21 2.02
N GLU A 608 36.32 -14.66 1.20
CA GLU A 608 36.10 -15.03 -0.21
C GLU A 608 35.34 -16.36 -0.43
N GLY A 609 35.04 -17.12 0.63
CA GLY A 609 34.49 -18.48 0.53
C GLY A 609 33.05 -18.66 1.01
N ARG A 610 32.21 -17.62 1.10
CA ARG A 610 30.86 -17.69 1.72
C ARG A 610 29.74 -17.26 0.79
N GLU A 611 28.58 -17.89 0.95
CA GLU A 611 27.34 -17.54 0.25
C GLU A 611 26.22 -17.37 1.28
N PHE A 612 25.57 -16.20 1.33
CA PHE A 612 24.57 -15.87 2.34
C PHE A 612 23.14 -16.09 1.83
N PHE A 613 22.33 -16.77 2.63
CA PHE A 613 20.90 -16.97 2.38
C PHE A 613 20.11 -16.31 3.51
N VAL A 614 19.36 -15.25 3.22
CA VAL A 614 18.65 -14.47 4.24
C VAL A 614 17.14 -14.62 4.09
N CYS A 615 16.48 -15.10 5.16
CA CYS A 615 15.03 -15.13 5.27
C CYS A 615 14.58 -14.68 6.67
N ALA A 616 14.12 -13.44 6.77
CA ALA A 616 13.75 -12.80 8.03
C ALA A 616 12.65 -11.74 7.83
N GLY A 617 12.08 -11.25 8.94
CA GLY A 617 11.12 -10.14 8.90
C GLY A 617 11.75 -8.84 8.34
N PRO A 618 10.95 -7.90 7.82
CA PRO A 618 11.44 -6.79 6.99
C PRO A 618 12.48 -5.89 7.68
N GLU A 619 12.28 -5.60 8.96
CA GLU A 619 13.23 -4.80 9.75
C GLU A 619 14.58 -5.49 9.94
N MET A 620 14.57 -6.80 10.25
CA MET A 620 15.81 -7.57 10.40
C MET A 620 16.51 -7.74 9.05
N GLN A 621 15.75 -8.04 8.00
CA GLN A 621 16.30 -8.19 6.65
C GLN A 621 16.98 -6.89 6.18
N LYS A 622 16.35 -5.73 6.41
CA LYS A 622 16.93 -4.42 6.09
C LYS A 622 18.25 -4.16 6.82
N VAL A 623 18.36 -4.57 8.09
CA VAL A 623 19.58 -4.41 8.88
C VAL A 623 20.68 -5.37 8.41
N VAL A 624 20.36 -6.66 8.23
CA VAL A 624 21.32 -7.68 7.79
C VAL A 624 21.85 -7.37 6.38
N LEU A 625 21.00 -6.92 5.47
CA LEU A 625 21.43 -6.55 4.11
C LEU A 625 22.41 -5.38 4.09
N ARG A 626 22.36 -4.46 5.07
CA ARG A 626 23.38 -3.42 5.19
C ARG A 626 24.73 -3.99 5.62
N TRP A 627 24.73 -5.00 6.47
CA TRP A 627 25.95 -5.69 6.88
C TRP A 627 26.58 -6.49 5.73
N LEU A 628 25.77 -6.94 4.77
CA LEU A 628 26.17 -7.75 3.63
C LEU A 628 26.37 -6.94 2.34
N GLU A 629 26.51 -5.61 2.40
CA GLU A 629 26.62 -4.74 1.21
C GLU A 629 27.77 -5.13 0.26
N HIS A 630 28.80 -5.82 0.78
CA HIS A 630 29.97 -6.27 0.03
C HIS A 630 30.07 -7.80 -0.12
N GLU A 631 29.02 -8.53 0.22
CA GLU A 631 28.97 -9.99 0.22
C GLU A 631 27.92 -10.51 -0.78
N GLU A 632 28.09 -11.72 -1.31
CA GLU A 632 27.05 -12.36 -2.12
C GLU A 632 25.92 -12.88 -1.23
N ALA A 633 24.75 -12.24 -1.32
CA ALA A 633 23.57 -12.59 -0.54
C ALA A 633 22.32 -12.81 -1.41
N VAL A 634 21.69 -13.96 -1.26
CA VAL A 634 20.37 -14.27 -1.81
C VAL A 634 19.32 -14.06 -0.72
N THR A 635 18.21 -13.41 -1.03
CA THR A 635 17.16 -13.15 -0.04
C THR A 635 15.79 -13.62 -0.48
N GLU A 636 15.05 -14.20 0.46
CA GLU A 636 13.64 -14.49 0.32
C GLU A 636 12.85 -13.69 1.37
N SER A 637 11.72 -13.13 0.99
CA SER A 637 10.93 -12.25 1.85
C SER A 637 9.43 -12.52 1.67
N PHE A 638 8.72 -12.74 2.77
CA PHE A 638 7.29 -13.05 2.81
C PHE A 638 6.49 -11.86 3.38
N ASN A 639 6.75 -10.66 2.87
CA ASN A 639 6.14 -9.40 3.34
C ASN A 639 4.73 -9.12 2.78
N TYR A 640 4.09 -10.11 2.15
CA TYR A 640 2.84 -9.94 1.39
C TYR A 640 1.68 -10.70 2.00
#